data_AF-A0A5J4RNG1-F1
#
_entry.id   AF-A0A5J4RNG1-F1
#
_cell.length_a   1.000
_cell.length_b   1.000
_cell.length_c   1.000
_cell.angle_alpha   90.00
_cell.angle_beta   90.00
_cell.angle_gamma   90.00
#
_symmetry.space_group_name_H-M   'P 1'
#
loop_
_entity.id
_entity.type
_entity.pdbx_description
1 polymer ?
#
loop_
_entity_poly.entity_id
_entity_poly.type
_entity_poly.pdbx_seq_one_letter_code
_entity_poly.pdbx_strand_id
1 'polypeptide(L)'
;MYFQRTFLSLLLFLSVTVQVNAFQETPLMQKAKPVWAADREKEMNLNLGFRGVFTAKQGSKEAKLRIAASTIYRVFVNGEFIGSGPARAAHGYFRVDEYDVNSRLKEGVNIVAVEVAGYNINTFYTIDQPSFLQAELETDGKIVLSTGKNKDFEAFQLKERVQKVERYSFQRPFTEYYRMKEGYDQWRTSGSKPVDALKLSVMPDVRLLPRHVLMPLYPLLEPVSLYAGGTVQKVKPEKYHKDRSLTAIGPQLKGYKETELEVYPPSQEMLEIVTDTKEIINKPTASLNKFSLKANEFLIYDFGTDLSGFLGAQLTCNSATRLIFHFDELLTDGDVNARKRQSDVCNQIVYELQPGEYHLETLESYTFKFLKVIILEGECEIGKVYLREFAYPENKNAAFTSTNFKLNKIFDAARQSARQNAVDVFMDCPSRERAGWLCDSYFAAIVERDFTGYSSVAHNFFENYALPERFAYLPKGMIPMCYPADQYDGGFIPQWSIWFILQVEDYAKRGGDPVLITLLKKRIEDLLNYFEGFENEDGVLEKLEGWKFVEWSKANGFVNDVNYPTNMLYSAGLAAAYRLYDNKAWLQKSERIKQTVVRQSFNGNFFVDNAVREEGKLKATNNTTEVCQYYAFFFNVATPETHPDLWKKLVTKFGPNRDIKTVYPDVFQANAFMGNYLRMELLSRYDLQSQMLLEIQDYFYSMADLTGTLWEHMSHNASCNHGFASYIAHILYRDILGIRDIDYINKIITVRFTDLVLDGCSGTIPIGEELVNMSWRRSGNQISYSFKAPEGYQVKFEKLTSAQLNQFSE
;
A
#
# COMPACT_ATOMS: atom_id res chain seq x y z
N MET A 1 -68.44 15.16 33.61
CA MET A 1 -69.06 16.23 32.78
C MET A 1 -67.97 16.75 31.83
N TYR A 2 -68.27 16.83 30.53
CA TYR A 2 -67.42 17.22 29.38
C TYR A 2 -66.34 16.21 28.93
N PHE A 3 -66.58 15.41 27.87
CA PHE A 3 -66.60 15.65 26.40
C PHE A 3 -65.23 15.51 25.71
N GLN A 4 -65.17 14.55 24.78
CA GLN A 4 -64.15 14.33 23.75
C GLN A 4 -63.95 15.58 22.87
N ARG A 5 -62.68 15.92 22.58
CA ARG A 5 -62.20 16.54 21.32
C ARG A 5 -60.73 16.14 21.12
N THR A 6 -60.47 15.10 20.34
CA THR A 6 -59.86 15.16 18.99
C THR A 6 -59.03 16.42 18.74
N PHE A 7 -57.70 16.28 18.71
CA PHE A 7 -56.81 17.22 18.02
C PHE A 7 -55.89 16.42 17.08
N LEU A 8 -56.10 16.69 15.80
CA LEU A 8 -55.31 16.25 14.66
C LEU A 8 -53.96 16.98 14.72
N SER A 9 -52.85 16.25 14.81
CA SER A 9 -51.51 16.79 14.57
C SER A 9 -51.02 16.27 13.22
N LEU A 10 -50.97 17.19 12.26
CA LEU A 10 -50.54 17.00 10.88
C LEU A 10 -49.08 16.50 10.84
N LEU A 11 -48.87 15.24 10.43
CA LEU A 11 -47.56 14.72 10.00
C LEU A 11 -47.32 15.19 8.56
N LEU A 12 -46.57 16.27 8.40
CA LEU A 12 -45.98 16.66 7.12
C LEU A 12 -44.86 15.66 6.79
N PHE A 13 -45.24 14.54 6.16
CA PHE A 13 -44.30 13.72 5.40
C PHE A 13 -43.88 14.53 4.16
N LEU A 14 -42.74 15.20 4.24
CA LEU A 14 -41.98 15.62 3.07
C LEU A 14 -41.41 14.36 2.42
N SER A 15 -42.22 13.71 1.58
CA SER A 15 -41.72 12.77 0.58
C SER A 15 -40.92 13.57 -0.44
N VAL A 16 -39.63 13.76 -0.19
CA VAL A 16 -38.68 14.13 -1.24
C VAL A 16 -38.53 12.88 -2.11
N THR A 17 -39.42 12.75 -3.09
CA THR A 17 -39.16 11.91 -4.27
C THR A 17 -37.95 12.53 -4.96
N VAL A 18 -36.76 12.01 -4.65
CA VAL A 18 -35.57 12.20 -5.48
C VAL A 18 -35.93 11.59 -6.83
N GLN A 19 -36.34 12.43 -7.77
CA GLN A 19 -36.26 12.09 -9.18
C GLN A 19 -34.77 11.86 -9.44
N VAL A 20 -34.39 10.59 -9.49
CA VAL A 20 -33.13 10.18 -10.09
C VAL A 20 -33.26 10.55 -11.57
N ASN A 21 -32.94 11.80 -11.89
CA ASN A 21 -32.49 12.10 -13.23
C ASN A 21 -31.28 11.19 -13.42
N ALA A 22 -31.46 10.14 -14.22
CA ALA A 22 -30.35 9.37 -14.74
C ALA A 22 -29.43 10.38 -15.42
N PHE A 23 -28.38 10.81 -14.71
CA PHE A 23 -27.22 11.39 -15.35
C PHE A 23 -26.81 10.33 -16.36
N GLN A 24 -26.98 10.64 -17.63
CA GLN A 24 -26.53 9.79 -18.70
C GLN A 24 -25.00 9.80 -18.56
N GLU A 25 -24.45 8.79 -17.89
CA GLU A 25 -23.01 8.69 -17.66
C GLU A 25 -22.33 8.72 -19.02
N THR A 26 -21.51 9.76 -19.25
CA THR A 26 -20.69 9.85 -20.44
C THR A 26 -19.82 8.59 -20.48
N PRO A 27 -19.85 7.82 -21.57
CA PRO A 27 -19.08 6.58 -21.64
C PRO A 27 -17.58 6.88 -21.48
N LEU A 28 -16.90 6.14 -20.59
CA LEU A 28 -15.47 6.30 -20.31
C LEU A 28 -14.59 6.06 -21.55
N MET A 29 -15.09 5.29 -22.52
CA MET A 29 -14.52 5.15 -23.86
C MET A 29 -15.64 5.08 -24.90
N GLN A 30 -15.44 5.71 -26.06
CA GLN A 30 -16.47 5.90 -27.07
C GLN A 30 -16.56 4.76 -28.09
N LYS A 31 -15.41 4.27 -28.56
CA LYS A 31 -15.32 3.31 -29.68
C LYS A 31 -14.49 2.07 -29.37
N ALA A 32 -13.54 2.18 -28.44
CA ALA A 32 -12.64 1.08 -28.11
C ALA A 32 -13.40 -0.16 -27.64
N LYS A 33 -12.97 -1.32 -28.10
CA LYS A 33 -13.40 -2.63 -27.60
C LYS A 33 -12.21 -3.40 -27.04
N PRO A 34 -12.38 -4.22 -25.98
CA PRO A 34 -11.30 -5.03 -25.46
C PRO A 34 -10.84 -6.04 -26.52
N VAL A 35 -9.53 -6.10 -26.75
CA VAL A 35 -8.90 -7.02 -27.71
C VAL A 35 -7.72 -7.74 -27.09
N TRP A 36 -7.48 -8.96 -27.56
CA TRP A 36 -6.28 -9.72 -27.24
C TRP A 36 -5.89 -10.65 -28.39
N ALA A 37 -4.73 -11.31 -28.28
CA ALA A 37 -4.34 -12.36 -29.21
C ALA A 37 -5.39 -13.49 -29.19
N ALA A 38 -5.87 -13.86 -30.37
CA ALA A 38 -6.95 -14.84 -30.54
C ALA A 38 -6.62 -16.16 -29.82
N ASP A 39 -7.55 -16.63 -28.98
CA ASP A 39 -7.50 -17.88 -28.23
C ASP A 39 -6.34 -17.99 -27.21
N ARG A 40 -5.73 -16.85 -26.84
CA ARG A 40 -4.57 -16.77 -25.92
C ARG A 40 -4.81 -15.84 -24.72
N GLU A 41 -6.06 -15.46 -24.45
CA GLU A 41 -6.42 -14.52 -23.39
C GLU A 41 -6.20 -15.08 -21.98
N LYS A 42 -6.12 -16.41 -21.84
CA LYS A 42 -5.84 -17.11 -20.57
C LYS A 42 -4.41 -17.64 -20.46
N GLU A 43 -3.56 -17.35 -21.44
CA GLU A 43 -2.18 -17.82 -21.44
C GLU A 43 -1.37 -17.11 -20.34
N MET A 44 -0.63 -17.89 -19.54
CA MET A 44 0.13 -17.36 -18.41
C MET A 44 1.35 -16.58 -18.88
N ASN A 45 1.58 -15.44 -18.23
CA ASN A 45 2.74 -14.57 -18.45
C ASN A 45 2.98 -14.16 -19.92
N LEU A 46 1.91 -14.03 -20.72
CA LEU A 46 2.04 -13.63 -22.12
C LEU A 46 2.21 -12.12 -22.23
N ASN A 47 3.33 -11.68 -22.80
CA ASN A 47 3.66 -10.27 -22.98
C ASN A 47 3.43 -9.85 -24.44
N LEU A 48 2.55 -8.88 -24.67
CA LEU A 48 2.20 -8.39 -26.01
C LEU A 48 2.57 -6.92 -26.19
N GLY A 49 3.03 -6.58 -27.39
CA GLY A 49 3.19 -5.21 -27.86
C GLY A 49 2.04 -4.84 -28.80
N PHE A 50 1.47 -3.66 -28.62
CA PHE A 50 0.45 -3.07 -29.49
C PHE A 50 0.99 -1.77 -30.07
N ARG A 51 0.96 -1.64 -31.39
CA ARG A 51 1.43 -0.44 -32.10
C ARG A 51 0.30 0.18 -32.91
N GLY A 52 -0.01 1.43 -32.61
CA GLY A 52 -0.94 2.26 -33.37
C GLY A 52 -0.20 3.38 -34.07
N VAL A 53 -0.46 3.57 -35.37
CA VAL A 53 0.18 4.61 -36.19
C VAL A 53 -0.89 5.57 -36.69
N PHE A 54 -0.69 6.86 -36.47
CA PHE A 54 -1.64 7.89 -36.87
C PHE A 54 -0.93 9.17 -37.30
N THR A 55 -1.65 10.05 -38.00
CA THR A 55 -1.13 11.34 -38.45
C THR A 55 -1.78 12.47 -37.67
N ALA A 56 -0.98 13.31 -37.02
CA ALA A 56 -1.43 14.52 -36.34
C ALA A 56 -1.13 15.76 -37.19
N LYS A 57 -2.03 16.75 -37.14
CA LYS A 57 -1.83 18.05 -37.79
C LYS A 57 -1.07 19.01 -36.87
N GLN A 58 -0.32 19.93 -37.46
CA GLN A 58 0.32 21.03 -36.73
C GLN A 58 -0.75 21.82 -35.95
N GLY A 59 -0.53 22.00 -34.65
CA GLY A 59 -1.46 22.76 -33.78
C GLY A 59 -2.69 22.00 -33.30
N SER A 60 -2.66 20.66 -33.26
CA SER A 60 -3.64 19.87 -32.47
C SER A 60 -3.63 20.42 -31.04
N LYS A 61 -4.80 20.80 -30.51
CA LYS A 61 -4.87 21.53 -29.23
C LYS A 61 -5.18 20.60 -28.06
N GLU A 62 -5.78 19.44 -28.34
CA GLU A 62 -6.20 18.48 -27.34
C GLU A 62 -5.96 17.04 -27.85
N ALA A 63 -5.15 16.26 -27.14
CA ALA A 63 -4.92 14.86 -27.42
C ALA A 63 -4.94 14.02 -26.14
N LYS A 64 -5.87 13.07 -26.07
CA LYS A 64 -6.11 12.25 -24.88
C LYS A 64 -6.09 10.77 -25.23
N LEU A 65 -5.24 10.02 -24.53
CA LEU A 65 -5.15 8.58 -24.65
C LEU A 65 -5.84 7.93 -23.44
N ARG A 66 -6.88 7.13 -23.70
CA ARG A 66 -7.59 6.37 -22.67
C ARG A 66 -7.24 4.90 -22.76
N ILE A 67 -6.89 4.27 -21.65
CA ILE A 67 -6.43 2.88 -21.60
C ILE A 67 -7.04 2.14 -20.41
N ALA A 68 -7.52 0.94 -20.66
CA ALA A 68 -7.80 -0.09 -19.67
C ALA A 68 -7.17 -1.41 -20.15
N ALA A 69 -6.69 -2.23 -19.22
CA ALA A 69 -6.07 -3.49 -19.57
C ALA A 69 -6.28 -4.55 -18.48
N SER A 70 -6.04 -5.80 -18.85
CA SER A 70 -5.75 -6.89 -17.94
C SER A 70 -4.48 -7.57 -18.47
N THR A 71 -3.37 -7.65 -17.73
CA THR A 71 -3.22 -7.35 -16.29
C THR A 71 -2.59 -5.98 -16.03
N ILE A 72 -1.36 -5.73 -16.51
CA ILE A 72 -0.67 -4.44 -16.39
C ILE A 72 -0.10 -3.98 -17.73
N TYR A 73 0.08 -2.68 -17.92
CA TYR A 73 0.64 -2.11 -19.13
C TYR A 73 1.69 -1.02 -18.87
N ARG A 74 2.53 -0.79 -19.89
CA ARG A 74 3.33 0.44 -20.07
C ARG A 74 2.94 1.07 -21.40
N VAL A 75 2.87 2.40 -21.45
CA VAL A 75 2.52 3.12 -22.67
C VAL A 75 3.58 4.15 -23.05
N PHE A 76 3.84 4.23 -24.35
CA PHE A 76 4.82 5.10 -24.97
C PHE A 76 4.19 5.86 -26.12
N VAL A 77 4.64 7.10 -26.34
CA VAL A 77 4.31 7.89 -27.53
C VAL A 77 5.62 8.29 -28.19
N ASN A 78 5.80 7.90 -29.46
CA ASN A 78 7.03 8.15 -30.21
C ASN A 78 8.31 7.67 -29.49
N GLY A 79 8.21 6.55 -28.76
CA GLY A 79 9.30 5.98 -27.96
C GLY A 79 9.46 6.55 -26.56
N GLU A 80 8.79 7.66 -26.23
CA GLU A 80 8.85 8.24 -24.90
C GLU A 80 7.83 7.61 -23.95
N PHE A 81 8.29 7.21 -22.75
CA PHE A 81 7.42 6.66 -21.70
C PHE A 81 6.41 7.70 -21.22
N ILE A 82 5.13 7.32 -21.21
CA ILE A 82 4.02 8.16 -20.78
C ILE A 82 3.48 7.72 -19.42
N GLY A 83 3.38 6.40 -19.19
CA GLY A 83 2.87 5.88 -17.93
C GLY A 83 2.75 4.37 -17.87
N SER A 84 2.31 3.90 -16.71
CA SER A 84 2.04 2.49 -16.43
C SER A 84 0.77 2.35 -15.58
N GLY A 85 0.00 1.30 -15.83
CA GLY A 85 -1.25 1.04 -15.15
C GLY A 85 -1.75 -0.38 -15.41
N PRO A 86 -3.06 -0.65 -15.28
CA PRO A 86 -4.09 0.27 -14.80
C PRO A 86 -4.04 0.44 -13.28
N ALA A 87 -4.81 1.38 -12.73
CA ALA A 87 -5.20 1.31 -11.33
C ALA A 87 -5.98 0.00 -11.06
N ARG A 88 -5.64 -0.70 -9.98
CA ARG A 88 -6.23 -2.00 -9.61
C ARG A 88 -7.70 -1.86 -9.32
N ALA A 89 -8.52 -2.81 -9.74
CA ALA A 89 -9.97 -2.80 -9.56
C ALA A 89 -10.52 -4.18 -9.15
N ALA A 90 -11.75 -4.19 -8.65
CA ALA A 90 -12.49 -5.41 -8.33
C ALA A 90 -12.59 -6.38 -9.52
N HIS A 91 -12.83 -7.66 -9.22
CA HIS A 91 -13.03 -8.70 -10.22
C HIS A 91 -14.08 -8.33 -11.27
N GLY A 92 -13.69 -8.40 -12.55
CA GLY A 92 -14.56 -8.05 -13.67
C GLY A 92 -14.90 -6.56 -13.78
N TYR A 93 -14.12 -5.69 -13.14
CA TYR A 93 -14.13 -4.24 -13.31
C TYR A 93 -12.71 -3.75 -13.65
N PHE A 94 -12.60 -2.66 -14.41
CA PHE A 94 -11.33 -2.17 -14.92
C PHE A 94 -11.29 -0.65 -14.91
N ARG A 95 -10.29 -0.05 -14.25
CA ARG A 95 -10.14 1.40 -14.22
C ARG A 95 -9.53 1.90 -15.53
N VAL A 96 -10.08 3.00 -16.02
CA VAL A 96 -9.61 3.70 -17.23
C VAL A 96 -8.65 4.80 -16.81
N ASP A 97 -7.42 4.69 -17.28
CA ASP A 97 -6.44 5.77 -17.17
C ASP A 97 -6.59 6.72 -18.36
N GLU A 98 -6.46 8.02 -18.10
CA GLU A 98 -6.46 9.08 -19.13
C GLU A 98 -5.12 9.81 -19.09
N TYR A 99 -4.42 9.82 -20.22
CA TYR A 99 -3.17 10.56 -20.40
C TYR A 99 -3.37 11.72 -21.35
N ASP A 100 -2.96 12.92 -20.93
CA ASP A 100 -2.69 14.02 -21.85
C ASP A 100 -1.38 13.74 -22.58
N VAL A 101 -1.46 13.56 -23.90
CA VAL A 101 -0.32 13.26 -24.77
C VAL A 101 -0.01 14.39 -25.74
N ASN A 102 -0.65 15.55 -25.57
CA ASN A 102 -0.58 16.64 -26.53
C ASN A 102 0.86 17.16 -26.75
N SER A 103 1.61 17.33 -25.66
CA SER A 103 3.02 17.77 -25.69
C SER A 103 3.99 16.75 -26.29
N ARG A 104 3.52 15.52 -26.56
CA ARG A 104 4.32 14.38 -27.04
C ARG A 104 4.09 14.10 -28.53
N LEU A 105 3.10 14.76 -29.13
CA LEU A 105 2.80 14.63 -30.54
C LEU A 105 3.71 15.53 -31.37
N LYS A 106 4.15 15.02 -32.52
CA LYS A 106 4.83 15.80 -33.56
C LYS A 106 3.92 15.97 -34.77
N GLU A 107 4.21 16.97 -35.60
CA GLU A 107 3.54 17.09 -36.88
C GLU A 107 3.83 15.86 -37.77
N GLY A 108 2.80 15.35 -38.45
CA GLY A 108 2.91 14.18 -39.29
C GLY A 108 2.70 12.87 -38.52
N VAL A 109 3.52 11.86 -38.81
CA VAL A 109 3.32 10.49 -38.32
C VAL A 109 3.74 10.35 -36.86
N ASN A 110 2.85 9.81 -36.05
CA ASN A 110 3.03 9.52 -34.64
C ASN A 110 2.74 8.04 -34.35
N ILE A 111 3.34 7.54 -33.28
CA ILE A 111 3.19 6.15 -32.84
C ILE A 111 2.77 6.11 -31.39
N VAL A 112 1.70 5.37 -31.10
CA VAL A 112 1.36 4.91 -29.75
C VAL A 112 1.81 3.47 -29.64
N ALA A 113 2.63 3.18 -28.62
CA ALA A 113 3.15 1.86 -28.34
C ALA A 113 2.67 1.44 -26.94
N VAL A 114 2.01 0.30 -26.81
CA VAL A 114 1.54 -0.22 -25.52
C VAL A 114 2.12 -1.62 -25.31
N GLU A 115 2.78 -1.83 -24.18
CA GLU A 115 3.22 -3.15 -23.73
C GLU A 115 2.24 -3.63 -22.69
N VAL A 116 1.75 -4.86 -22.82
CA VAL A 116 0.77 -5.43 -21.89
C VAL A 116 1.25 -6.80 -21.44
N ALA A 117 1.42 -6.93 -20.12
CA ALA A 117 1.69 -8.22 -19.48
C ALA A 117 0.38 -8.86 -19.03
N GLY A 118 0.05 -9.98 -19.65
CA GLY A 118 -1.06 -10.84 -19.27
C GLY A 118 -0.60 -11.96 -18.33
N TYR A 119 -0.77 -11.78 -17.02
CA TYR A 119 -0.24 -12.75 -16.06
C TYR A 119 -1.07 -14.03 -15.94
N ASN A 120 -2.40 -13.91 -15.91
CA ASN A 120 -3.34 -15.04 -15.80
C ASN A 120 -2.97 -16.04 -14.68
N ILE A 121 -2.60 -15.54 -13.50
CA ILE A 121 -2.34 -16.35 -12.30
C ILE A 121 -2.88 -15.64 -11.07
N ASN A 122 -3.20 -16.39 -10.02
CA ASN A 122 -3.62 -15.83 -8.75
C ASN A 122 -2.45 -15.12 -8.04
N THR A 123 -2.70 -13.89 -7.57
CA THR A 123 -1.74 -13.05 -6.84
C THR A 123 -2.48 -12.19 -5.81
N PHE A 124 -1.75 -11.42 -4.99
CA PHE A 124 -2.35 -10.53 -4.00
C PHE A 124 -2.53 -9.07 -4.46
N TYR A 125 -2.08 -8.72 -5.67
CA TYR A 125 -2.22 -7.36 -6.22
C TYR A 125 -2.72 -7.31 -7.67
N THR A 126 -2.79 -8.44 -8.34
CA THR A 126 -3.40 -8.61 -9.65
C THR A 126 -4.38 -9.78 -9.64
N ILE A 127 -5.36 -9.75 -10.53
CA ILE A 127 -6.43 -10.76 -10.58
C ILE A 127 -6.20 -11.72 -11.75
N ASP A 128 -6.44 -13.00 -11.52
CA ASP A 128 -6.49 -14.08 -12.47
C ASP A 128 -7.75 -14.01 -13.34
N GLN A 129 -7.72 -13.12 -14.32
CA GLN A 129 -8.81 -12.93 -15.28
C GLN A 129 -8.25 -12.71 -16.69
N PRO A 130 -9.04 -13.02 -17.75
CA PRO A 130 -8.57 -12.92 -19.12
C PRO A 130 -7.89 -11.59 -19.46
N SER A 131 -6.75 -11.68 -20.14
CA SER A 131 -5.97 -10.54 -20.58
C SER A 131 -6.64 -9.80 -21.73
N PHE A 132 -6.53 -8.48 -21.73
CA PHE A 132 -6.94 -7.64 -22.85
C PHE A 132 -6.25 -6.27 -22.83
N LEU A 133 -6.30 -5.59 -23.96
CA LEU A 133 -6.10 -4.15 -24.08
C LEU A 133 -7.39 -3.51 -24.62
N GLN A 134 -7.86 -2.45 -23.98
CA GLN A 134 -8.87 -1.57 -24.51
C GLN A 134 -8.32 -0.15 -24.45
N ALA A 135 -8.04 0.42 -25.62
CA ALA A 135 -7.47 1.75 -25.75
C ALA A 135 -8.08 2.53 -26.92
N GLU A 136 -8.19 3.84 -26.74
CA GLU A 136 -8.50 4.81 -27.80
C GLU A 136 -7.72 6.11 -27.61
N LEU A 137 -7.29 6.68 -28.74
CA LEU A 137 -6.70 8.01 -28.81
C LEU A 137 -7.69 8.98 -29.44
N GLU A 138 -7.99 10.05 -28.72
CA GLU A 138 -8.78 11.17 -29.18
C GLU A 138 -7.87 12.36 -29.50
N THR A 139 -8.06 12.99 -30.66
CA THR A 139 -7.42 14.26 -31.04
C THR A 139 -8.47 15.23 -31.56
N ASP A 140 -8.52 16.44 -31.01
CA ASP A 140 -9.46 17.51 -31.39
C ASP A 140 -10.92 17.00 -31.54
N GLY A 141 -11.41 16.23 -30.55
CA GLY A 141 -12.78 15.69 -30.52
C GLY A 141 -13.01 14.45 -31.41
N LYS A 142 -11.95 13.87 -32.01
CA LYS A 142 -12.06 12.73 -32.92
C LYS A 142 -11.20 11.56 -32.48
N ILE A 143 -11.81 10.39 -32.36
CA ILE A 143 -11.09 9.13 -32.14
C ILE A 143 -10.30 8.77 -33.41
N VAL A 144 -8.97 8.82 -33.32
CA VAL A 144 -8.03 8.53 -34.42
C VAL A 144 -7.41 7.14 -34.33
N LEU A 145 -7.32 6.56 -33.14
CA LEU A 145 -6.96 5.17 -32.92
C LEU A 145 -7.95 4.53 -31.95
N SER A 146 -8.34 3.29 -32.22
CA SER A 146 -9.23 2.54 -31.35
C SER A 146 -9.02 1.04 -31.47
N THR A 147 -8.78 0.37 -30.34
CA THR A 147 -8.82 -1.09 -30.26
C THR A 147 -10.20 -1.63 -30.69
N GLY A 148 -10.22 -2.78 -31.36
CA GLY A 148 -11.44 -3.38 -31.92
C GLY A 148 -11.84 -2.86 -33.30
N LYS A 149 -11.27 -1.73 -33.76
CA LYS A 149 -11.35 -1.30 -35.16
C LYS A 149 -10.23 -1.94 -35.98
N ASN A 150 -10.60 -2.55 -37.11
CA ASN A 150 -9.64 -3.21 -37.99
C ASN A 150 -8.52 -2.24 -38.42
N LYS A 151 -7.27 -2.65 -38.19
CA LYS A 151 -6.01 -1.99 -38.58
C LYS A 151 -5.56 -0.76 -37.77
N ASP A 152 -6.31 -0.31 -36.77
CA ASP A 152 -5.86 0.83 -35.94
C ASP A 152 -4.69 0.45 -35.03
N PHE A 153 -4.71 -0.76 -34.47
CA PHE A 153 -3.59 -1.35 -33.74
C PHE A 153 -3.19 -2.69 -34.36
N GLU A 154 -1.89 -2.87 -34.61
CA GLU A 154 -1.30 -4.19 -34.77
C GLU A 154 -0.77 -4.69 -33.42
N ALA A 155 -0.78 -6.01 -33.21
CA ALA A 155 -0.30 -6.63 -31.99
C ALA A 155 0.68 -7.76 -32.29
N PHE A 156 1.64 -8.01 -31.42
CA PHE A 156 2.66 -9.05 -31.57
C PHE A 156 3.20 -9.46 -30.20
N GLN A 157 3.80 -10.66 -30.12
CA GLN A 157 4.39 -11.14 -28.87
C GLN A 157 5.78 -10.53 -28.65
N LEU A 158 6.02 -9.97 -27.47
CA LEU A 158 7.33 -9.49 -27.03
C LEU A 158 8.07 -10.68 -26.41
N LYS A 159 8.97 -11.30 -27.18
CA LYS A 159 9.69 -12.52 -26.79
C LYS A 159 10.95 -12.23 -25.96
N GLU A 160 11.33 -10.96 -25.90
CA GLU A 160 12.49 -10.48 -25.16
C GLU A 160 12.36 -10.73 -23.66
N ARG A 161 11.15 -10.62 -23.10
CA ARG A 161 10.85 -11.03 -21.72
C ARG A 161 10.44 -12.50 -21.74
N VAL A 162 11.26 -13.37 -21.14
CA VAL A 162 11.04 -14.82 -21.13
C VAL A 162 9.74 -15.15 -20.41
N GLN A 163 8.92 -15.99 -21.04
CA GLN A 163 7.57 -16.28 -20.57
C GLN A 163 7.57 -17.29 -19.42
N LYS A 164 8.28 -18.41 -19.55
CA LYS A 164 8.26 -19.46 -18.53
C LYS A 164 9.41 -19.30 -17.55
N VAL A 165 9.19 -18.42 -16.59
CA VAL A 165 10.10 -18.13 -15.46
C VAL A 165 9.39 -18.43 -14.15
N GLU A 166 10.15 -18.54 -13.06
CA GLU A 166 9.59 -18.78 -11.73
C GLU A 166 8.75 -17.58 -11.24
N ARG A 167 7.92 -17.81 -10.23
CA ARG A 167 7.22 -16.73 -9.55
C ARG A 167 8.22 -15.83 -8.80
N TYR A 168 7.91 -14.54 -8.68
CA TYR A 168 8.75 -13.63 -7.90
C TYR A 168 8.64 -13.90 -6.39
N SER A 169 7.41 -14.11 -5.92
CA SER A 169 7.07 -14.49 -4.54
C SER A 169 5.75 -15.26 -4.56
N PHE A 170 5.28 -15.68 -3.39
CA PHE A 170 3.94 -16.27 -3.26
C PHE A 170 2.85 -15.26 -3.68
N GLN A 171 3.03 -14.00 -3.30
CA GLN A 171 2.06 -12.93 -3.45
C GLN A 171 2.09 -12.27 -4.83
N ARG A 172 3.24 -12.27 -5.50
CA ARG A 172 3.44 -11.60 -6.80
C ARG A 172 3.50 -12.61 -7.95
N PRO A 173 3.38 -12.16 -9.21
CA PRO A 173 3.35 -13.04 -10.36
C PRO A 173 4.76 -13.58 -10.65
N PHE A 174 5.38 -13.17 -11.75
CA PHE A 174 6.62 -13.76 -12.26
C PHE A 174 7.83 -12.88 -11.96
N THR A 175 8.99 -13.49 -11.71
CA THR A 175 10.27 -12.76 -11.83
C THR A 175 10.50 -12.33 -13.28
N GLU A 176 11.49 -11.50 -13.54
CA GLU A 176 11.82 -11.06 -14.89
C GLU A 176 13.18 -11.57 -15.37
N TYR A 177 13.16 -12.10 -16.58
CA TYR A 177 14.34 -12.58 -17.30
C TYR A 177 14.25 -12.09 -18.73
N TYR A 178 15.32 -11.48 -19.23
CA TYR A 178 15.35 -10.86 -20.54
C TYR A 178 16.41 -11.49 -21.45
N ARG A 179 16.05 -11.70 -22.72
CA ARG A 179 16.93 -12.08 -23.82
C ARG A 179 16.80 -11.05 -24.93
N MET A 180 17.80 -10.19 -25.09
CA MET A 180 17.68 -9.02 -25.97
C MET A 180 18.79 -8.93 -27.00
N LYS A 181 18.42 -8.32 -28.12
CA LYS A 181 19.30 -7.89 -29.20
C LYS A 181 19.11 -6.40 -29.42
N GLU A 182 20.13 -5.75 -29.99
CA GLU A 182 20.04 -4.34 -30.33
C GLU A 182 18.80 -4.01 -31.18
N GLY A 183 18.16 -2.89 -30.85
CA GLY A 183 16.95 -2.42 -31.53
C GLY A 183 15.66 -3.15 -31.16
N TYR A 184 15.62 -3.82 -30.00
CA TYR A 184 14.44 -4.51 -29.46
C TYR A 184 13.21 -3.60 -29.30
N ASP A 185 13.41 -2.30 -29.08
CA ASP A 185 12.39 -1.28 -28.81
C ASP A 185 12.08 -0.37 -30.02
N GLN A 186 12.74 -0.57 -31.16
CA GLN A 186 12.56 0.27 -32.37
C GLN A 186 11.12 0.29 -32.90
N TRP A 187 10.30 -0.70 -32.55
CA TRP A 187 8.88 -0.72 -32.90
C TRP A 187 8.09 0.42 -32.21
N ARG A 188 8.59 0.93 -31.07
CA ARG A 188 7.98 2.05 -30.34
C ARG A 188 8.18 3.40 -31.05
N THR A 189 9.15 3.50 -31.96
CA THR A 189 9.54 4.75 -32.66
C THR A 189 9.39 4.69 -34.18
N SER A 190 9.23 3.50 -34.76
CA SER A 190 9.04 3.30 -36.21
C SER A 190 7.90 2.35 -36.55
N GLY A 191 6.93 2.85 -37.33
CA GLY A 191 5.83 2.06 -37.88
C GLY A 191 6.25 1.16 -39.04
N SER A 192 7.46 1.35 -39.60
CA SER A 192 8.01 0.50 -40.66
C SER A 192 8.80 -0.69 -40.12
N LYS A 193 9.10 -0.73 -38.82
CA LYS A 193 9.77 -1.89 -38.20
C LYS A 193 8.85 -3.12 -38.33
N PRO A 194 9.27 -4.18 -39.04
CA PRO A 194 8.44 -5.37 -39.19
C PRO A 194 8.21 -6.05 -37.84
N VAL A 195 7.00 -6.59 -37.65
CA VAL A 195 6.60 -7.34 -36.46
C VAL A 195 5.86 -8.61 -36.88
N ASP A 196 5.97 -9.66 -36.07
CA ASP A 196 5.20 -10.89 -36.25
C ASP A 196 3.77 -10.68 -35.79
N ALA A 197 2.96 -10.05 -36.65
CA ALA A 197 1.60 -9.64 -36.31
C ALA A 197 0.71 -10.84 -35.93
N LEU A 198 0.07 -10.73 -34.77
CA LEU A 198 -0.90 -11.67 -34.25
C LEU A 198 -2.32 -11.29 -34.68
N LYS A 199 -3.15 -12.31 -34.90
CA LYS A 199 -4.59 -12.09 -35.07
C LYS A 199 -5.20 -11.68 -33.74
N LEU A 200 -5.91 -10.55 -33.73
CA LEU A 200 -6.68 -10.09 -32.58
C LEU A 200 -8.11 -10.61 -32.63
N SER A 201 -8.64 -10.97 -31.47
CA SER A 201 -10.06 -11.23 -31.24
C SER A 201 -10.66 -10.11 -30.38
N VAL A 202 -11.85 -9.64 -30.76
CA VAL A 202 -12.65 -8.74 -29.93
C VAL A 202 -13.32 -9.57 -28.83
N MET A 203 -13.15 -9.13 -27.59
CA MET A 203 -13.70 -9.76 -26.40
C MET A 203 -15.06 -9.16 -26.02
N PRO A 204 -15.85 -9.81 -25.16
CA PRO A 204 -17.06 -9.19 -24.59
C PRO A 204 -16.75 -7.87 -23.90
N ASP A 205 -17.72 -6.96 -23.90
CA ASP A 205 -17.60 -5.68 -23.22
C ASP A 205 -17.30 -5.87 -21.73
N VAL A 206 -16.38 -5.05 -21.21
CA VAL A 206 -15.97 -5.05 -19.80
C VAL A 206 -16.60 -3.88 -19.04
N ARG A 207 -16.70 -4.00 -17.72
CA ARG A 207 -17.20 -2.92 -16.87
C ARG A 207 -16.06 -1.96 -16.56
N LEU A 208 -16.12 -0.78 -17.15
CA LEU A 208 -15.13 0.27 -16.96
C LEU A 208 -15.49 1.14 -15.75
N LEU A 209 -14.47 1.54 -14.99
CA LEU A 209 -14.55 2.48 -13.88
C LEU A 209 -13.62 3.67 -14.16
N PRO A 210 -13.92 4.89 -13.69
CA PRO A 210 -12.94 5.97 -13.70
C PRO A 210 -11.77 5.65 -12.75
N ARG A 211 -10.61 6.27 -12.98
CA ARG A 211 -9.42 6.04 -12.14
C ARG A 211 -9.55 6.58 -10.71
N HIS A 212 -10.24 7.72 -10.52
CA HIS A 212 -10.41 8.50 -9.28
C HIS A 212 -9.14 9.02 -8.58
N VAL A 213 -7.98 8.40 -8.77
CA VAL A 213 -6.70 8.80 -8.16
C VAL A 213 -5.76 9.46 -9.17
N LEU A 214 -4.81 10.24 -8.68
CA LEU A 214 -3.79 10.86 -9.52
C LEU A 214 -2.93 9.81 -10.24
N MET A 215 -2.36 10.21 -11.37
CA MET A 215 -1.30 9.45 -12.04
C MET A 215 0.03 9.70 -11.31
N PRO A 216 0.87 8.67 -11.10
CA PRO A 216 2.26 8.86 -10.72
C PRO A 216 3.00 9.80 -11.70
N LEU A 217 4.04 10.49 -11.22
CA LEU A 217 4.80 11.44 -12.03
C LEU A 217 5.99 10.80 -12.77
N TYR A 218 6.41 9.60 -12.36
CA TYR A 218 7.50 8.83 -12.96
C TYR A 218 8.85 9.55 -13.13
N PRO A 219 9.35 10.33 -12.15
CA PRO A 219 10.69 10.90 -12.23
C PRO A 219 11.76 9.80 -12.31
N LEU A 220 12.84 10.09 -13.03
CA LEU A 220 14.03 9.25 -13.01
C LEU A 220 14.90 9.63 -11.81
N LEU A 221 15.07 8.69 -10.89
CA LEU A 221 15.91 8.82 -9.71
C LEU A 221 17.22 8.08 -9.96
N GLU A 222 18.34 8.76 -9.73
CA GLU A 222 19.68 8.18 -9.86
C GLU A 222 20.21 7.79 -8.48
N PRO A 223 21.10 6.79 -8.38
CA PRO A 223 21.75 6.47 -7.12
C PRO A 223 22.51 7.68 -6.59
N VAL A 224 22.55 7.89 -5.27
CA VAL A 224 23.28 9.01 -4.65
C VAL A 224 24.77 8.71 -4.50
N SER A 225 25.14 7.43 -4.41
CA SER A 225 26.54 7.02 -4.33
C SER A 225 26.80 5.64 -4.93
N LEU A 226 28.05 5.43 -5.37
CA LEU A 226 28.62 4.12 -5.60
C LEU A 226 29.20 3.63 -4.26
N TYR A 227 28.54 2.66 -3.66
CA TYR A 227 28.85 2.15 -2.32
C TYR A 227 30.09 1.26 -2.33
N ALA A 228 30.11 0.24 -3.20
CA ALA A 228 31.19 -0.75 -3.24
C ALA A 228 31.37 -1.35 -4.64
N GLY A 229 32.51 -2.00 -4.86
CA GLY A 229 32.78 -2.82 -6.04
C GLY A 229 33.63 -4.03 -5.67
N GLY A 230 33.70 -5.01 -6.56
CA GLY A 230 34.52 -6.21 -6.32
C GLY A 230 34.21 -7.35 -7.28
N THR A 231 34.51 -8.57 -6.85
CA THR A 231 34.31 -9.79 -7.64
C THR A 231 33.37 -10.79 -6.96
N VAL A 232 32.66 -11.58 -7.76
CA VAL A 232 31.89 -12.74 -7.31
C VAL A 232 32.57 -14.04 -7.77
N GLN A 233 32.19 -15.14 -7.14
CA GLN A 233 32.52 -16.49 -7.59
C GLN A 233 31.31 -17.40 -7.43
N LYS A 234 31.28 -18.49 -8.21
CA LYS A 234 30.24 -19.52 -8.08
C LYS A 234 30.67 -20.59 -7.09
N VAL A 235 29.89 -20.77 -6.03
CA VAL A 235 30.07 -21.80 -5.00
C VAL A 235 28.76 -22.55 -4.83
N LYS A 236 28.81 -23.88 -4.93
CA LYS A 236 27.64 -24.71 -4.69
C LYS A 236 27.22 -24.61 -3.22
N PRO A 237 25.98 -24.18 -2.89
CA PRO A 237 25.52 -24.12 -1.51
C PRO A 237 25.37 -25.52 -0.92
N GLU A 238 25.54 -25.64 0.40
CA GLU A 238 25.29 -26.89 1.13
C GLU A 238 23.84 -27.36 0.97
N LYS A 239 22.89 -26.40 0.98
CA LYS A 239 21.46 -26.64 0.82
C LYS A 239 20.84 -25.57 -0.07
N TYR A 240 20.09 -26.03 -1.06
CA TYR A 240 19.22 -25.18 -1.86
C TYR A 240 17.92 -24.93 -1.10
N HIS A 241 17.61 -23.67 -0.83
CA HIS A 241 16.32 -23.27 -0.30
C HIS A 241 15.37 -22.95 -1.46
N LYS A 242 14.35 -23.78 -1.61
CA LYS A 242 13.27 -23.60 -2.58
C LYS A 242 12.00 -23.19 -1.86
N ASP A 243 11.52 -21.99 -2.15
CA ASP A 243 10.30 -21.44 -1.58
C ASP A 243 9.04 -22.12 -2.18
N ARG A 244 7.89 -21.94 -1.52
CA ARG A 244 6.58 -22.39 -2.01
C ARG A 244 6.22 -21.79 -3.37
N SER A 245 6.68 -20.58 -3.69
CA SER A 245 6.47 -19.92 -5.00
C SER A 245 7.15 -20.66 -6.16
N LEU A 246 8.15 -21.51 -5.87
CA LEU A 246 8.77 -22.39 -6.86
C LEU A 246 8.22 -23.82 -6.80
N THR A 247 7.92 -24.33 -5.61
CA THR A 247 7.63 -25.76 -5.39
C THR A 247 6.15 -26.13 -5.27
N ALA A 248 5.28 -25.20 -4.87
CA ALA A 248 3.86 -25.47 -4.62
C ALA A 248 2.97 -25.17 -5.84
N ILE A 249 3.55 -25.05 -7.04
CA ILE A 249 2.83 -24.70 -8.26
C ILE A 249 1.79 -25.78 -8.63
N GLY A 250 0.53 -25.36 -8.75
CA GLY A 250 -0.61 -26.23 -9.00
C GLY A 250 -1.93 -25.45 -9.09
N PRO A 251 -3.09 -26.12 -8.94
CA PRO A 251 -4.40 -25.48 -9.07
C PRO A 251 -4.67 -24.34 -8.07
N GLN A 252 -4.06 -24.39 -6.87
CA GLN A 252 -4.21 -23.36 -5.83
C GLN A 252 -3.19 -22.22 -5.95
N LEU A 253 -2.03 -22.48 -6.56
CA LEU A 253 -0.99 -21.49 -6.81
C LEU A 253 -0.50 -21.66 -8.24
N LYS A 254 -1.13 -20.92 -9.17
CA LYS A 254 -0.83 -21.03 -10.60
C LYS A 254 0.58 -20.51 -10.90
N GLY A 255 1.19 -21.02 -11.95
CA GLY A 255 2.53 -20.66 -12.38
C GLY A 255 3.10 -21.78 -13.25
N TYR A 256 4.39 -21.70 -13.52
CA TYR A 256 5.12 -22.76 -14.21
C TYR A 256 5.85 -23.62 -13.20
N LYS A 257 5.70 -24.94 -13.30
CA LYS A 257 6.48 -25.89 -12.51
C LYS A 257 7.95 -25.76 -12.89
N GLU A 258 8.85 -26.14 -11.98
CA GLU A 258 10.30 -26.09 -12.22
C GLU A 258 10.71 -26.81 -13.52
N THR A 259 10.05 -27.92 -13.88
CA THR A 259 10.29 -28.68 -15.11
C THR A 259 9.79 -27.98 -16.39
N GLU A 260 8.99 -26.93 -16.26
CA GLU A 260 8.39 -26.19 -17.38
C GLU A 260 9.14 -24.87 -17.65
N LEU A 261 10.08 -24.49 -16.78
CA LEU A 261 10.83 -23.24 -16.90
C LEU A 261 11.78 -23.29 -18.11
N GLU A 262 11.87 -22.16 -18.82
CA GLU A 262 12.79 -21.97 -19.96
C GLU A 262 14.22 -21.61 -19.54
N VAL A 263 14.41 -21.32 -18.25
CA VAL A 263 15.67 -20.91 -17.63
C VAL A 263 15.85 -21.65 -16.32
N TYR A 264 17.10 -21.89 -15.92
CA TYR A 264 17.41 -22.31 -14.56
C TYR A 264 16.87 -21.24 -13.59
N PRO A 265 16.15 -21.61 -12.50
CA PRO A 265 15.51 -20.61 -11.65
C PRO A 265 16.53 -19.60 -11.12
N PRO A 266 16.39 -18.30 -11.44
CA PRO A 266 17.31 -17.27 -10.96
C PRO A 266 17.49 -17.26 -9.44
N SER A 267 16.47 -17.64 -8.67
CA SER A 267 16.51 -17.76 -7.21
C SER A 267 17.50 -18.80 -6.73
N GLN A 268 17.68 -19.88 -7.48
CA GLN A 268 18.62 -20.95 -7.17
C GLN A 268 20.03 -20.61 -7.62
N GLU A 269 20.20 -19.95 -8.77
CA GLU A 269 21.51 -19.46 -9.21
C GLU A 269 22.07 -18.38 -8.26
N MET A 270 21.21 -17.50 -7.74
CA MET A 270 21.67 -16.49 -6.78
C MET A 270 22.17 -17.08 -5.46
N LEU A 271 21.74 -18.31 -5.08
CA LEU A 271 22.33 -19.02 -3.94
C LEU A 271 23.74 -19.55 -4.22
N GLU A 272 24.12 -19.65 -5.50
CA GLU A 272 25.44 -20.10 -5.93
C GLU A 272 26.43 -18.94 -6.09
N ILE A 273 25.95 -17.70 -6.18
CA ILE A 273 26.79 -16.52 -6.41
C ILE A 273 27.17 -15.90 -5.07
N VAL A 274 28.46 -15.97 -4.72
CA VAL A 274 29.00 -15.39 -3.49
C VAL A 274 30.03 -14.31 -3.81
N THR A 275 30.10 -13.28 -2.96
CA THR A 275 31.13 -12.24 -3.06
C THR A 275 32.48 -12.83 -2.69
N ASP A 276 33.46 -12.67 -3.57
CA ASP A 276 34.85 -13.10 -3.40
C ASP A 276 35.70 -11.94 -2.86
N THR A 277 35.73 -10.83 -3.58
CA THR A 277 36.37 -9.59 -3.13
C THR A 277 35.37 -8.44 -3.06
N LYS A 278 35.59 -7.51 -2.13
CA LYS A 278 34.77 -6.30 -1.99
C LYS A 278 35.59 -5.14 -1.42
N GLU A 279 35.56 -4.03 -2.12
CA GLU A 279 36.12 -2.75 -1.68
C GLU A 279 35.00 -1.73 -1.50
N ILE A 280 35.00 -1.04 -0.36
CA ILE A 280 34.07 0.06 -0.08
C ILE A 280 34.61 1.32 -0.77
N ILE A 281 33.79 1.89 -1.66
CA ILE A 281 34.12 3.06 -2.47
C ILE A 281 33.49 4.33 -1.85
N ASN A 282 32.19 4.30 -1.53
CA ASN A 282 31.40 5.40 -0.96
C ASN A 282 31.63 6.77 -1.63
N LYS A 283 31.51 6.83 -2.96
CA LYS A 283 31.67 8.08 -3.72
C LYS A 283 30.34 8.55 -4.34
N PRO A 284 30.03 9.85 -4.31
CA PRO A 284 28.87 10.38 -5.01
C PRO A 284 28.90 10.02 -6.49
N THR A 285 27.81 9.47 -7.01
CA THR A 285 27.66 9.08 -8.42
C THR A 285 27.81 10.25 -9.38
N ALA A 286 27.41 11.46 -8.97
CA ALA A 286 27.61 12.70 -9.73
C ALA A 286 29.09 12.98 -10.09
N SER A 287 30.03 12.32 -9.42
CA SER A 287 31.49 12.43 -9.69
C SER A 287 32.04 11.34 -10.63
N LEU A 288 31.17 10.45 -11.12
CA LEU A 288 31.54 9.21 -11.81
C LEU A 288 30.86 9.13 -13.19
N ASN A 289 31.59 8.65 -14.20
CA ASN A 289 31.11 8.60 -15.58
C ASN A 289 30.49 7.23 -15.92
N LYS A 290 31.30 6.40 -16.59
CA LYS A 290 30.98 5.08 -17.11
C LYS A 290 31.90 4.07 -16.45
N PHE A 291 31.38 2.88 -16.19
CA PHE A 291 32.13 1.78 -15.58
C PHE A 291 32.18 0.60 -16.53
N SER A 292 33.39 0.21 -16.92
CA SER A 292 33.60 -1.05 -17.62
C SER A 292 33.64 -2.17 -16.58
N LEU A 293 32.76 -3.15 -16.72
CA LEU A 293 32.75 -4.36 -15.90
C LEU A 293 32.96 -5.59 -16.79
N LYS A 294 33.77 -6.52 -16.30
CA LYS A 294 34.04 -7.82 -16.91
C LYS A 294 33.33 -8.93 -16.15
N ALA A 295 33.30 -10.12 -16.75
CA ALA A 295 32.79 -11.31 -16.11
C ALA A 295 33.33 -11.48 -14.67
N ASN A 296 32.40 -11.79 -13.77
CA ASN A 296 32.54 -11.90 -12.33
C ASN A 296 32.80 -10.60 -11.56
N GLU A 297 32.76 -9.43 -12.19
CA GLU A 297 32.84 -8.15 -11.48
C GLU A 297 31.45 -7.62 -11.11
N PHE A 298 31.37 -6.82 -10.04
CA PHE A 298 30.13 -6.16 -9.63
C PHE A 298 30.36 -4.75 -9.09
N LEU A 299 29.28 -3.97 -9.11
CA LEU A 299 29.15 -2.68 -8.41
C LEU A 299 27.88 -2.67 -7.55
N ILE A 300 27.95 -2.02 -6.39
CA ILE A 300 26.81 -1.75 -5.50
C ILE A 300 26.54 -0.25 -5.49
N TYR A 301 25.33 0.12 -5.90
CA TYR A 301 24.80 1.47 -5.89
C TYR A 301 23.89 1.67 -4.69
N ASP A 302 24.00 2.83 -4.03
CA ASP A 302 23.12 3.27 -2.95
C ASP A 302 22.25 4.42 -3.45
N PHE A 303 20.93 4.27 -3.37
CA PHE A 303 19.94 5.29 -3.74
C PHE A 303 19.63 6.25 -2.59
N GLY A 304 20.21 6.03 -1.41
CA GLY A 304 20.10 6.88 -0.23
C GLY A 304 18.81 6.66 0.55
N THR A 305 17.72 6.38 -0.15
CA THR A 305 16.38 6.06 0.38
C THR A 305 15.86 4.78 -0.27
N ASP A 306 15.05 4.03 0.46
CA ASP A 306 14.31 2.89 -0.07
C ASP A 306 13.16 3.38 -0.96
N LEU A 307 13.24 3.06 -2.24
CA LEU A 307 12.39 3.64 -3.29
C LEU A 307 11.78 2.53 -4.16
N SER A 308 10.59 2.82 -4.70
CA SER A 308 9.82 1.88 -5.51
C SER A 308 9.64 2.41 -6.93
N GLY A 309 9.87 1.56 -7.92
CA GLY A 309 9.81 1.99 -9.32
C GLY A 309 10.30 0.96 -10.31
N PHE A 310 10.45 1.36 -11.56
CA PHE A 310 11.00 0.52 -12.63
C PHE A 310 12.50 0.69 -12.69
N LEU A 311 13.24 -0.40 -12.47
CA LEU A 311 14.69 -0.40 -12.42
C LEU A 311 15.26 -0.37 -13.84
N GLY A 312 16.17 0.56 -14.12
CA GLY A 312 16.74 0.71 -15.45
C GLY A 312 18.23 1.07 -15.47
N ALA A 313 18.84 0.81 -16.62
CA ALA A 313 20.22 1.19 -16.90
C ALA A 313 20.44 1.46 -18.40
N GLN A 314 21.41 2.32 -18.70
CA GLN A 314 21.96 2.50 -20.04
C GLN A 314 23.34 1.83 -20.07
N LEU A 315 23.54 0.91 -21.01
CA LEU A 315 24.81 0.21 -21.14
C LEU A 315 25.12 -0.17 -22.59
N THR A 316 26.40 -0.40 -22.84
CA THR A 316 26.92 -0.89 -24.13
C THR A 316 27.64 -2.21 -23.92
N CYS A 317 27.31 -3.21 -24.75
CA CYS A 317 27.94 -4.52 -24.75
C CYS A 317 28.78 -4.69 -26.02
N ASN A 318 30.08 -4.99 -25.86
CA ASN A 318 30.96 -5.32 -27.00
C ASN A 318 30.91 -6.81 -27.37
N SER A 319 30.42 -7.64 -26.45
CA SER A 319 30.28 -9.08 -26.61
C SER A 319 28.94 -9.55 -26.04
N ALA A 320 28.55 -10.79 -26.32
CA ALA A 320 27.40 -11.38 -25.64
C ALA A 320 27.64 -11.34 -24.13
N THR A 321 26.73 -10.70 -23.40
CA THR A 321 26.88 -10.37 -21.98
C THR A 321 25.70 -10.89 -21.20
N ARG A 322 25.97 -11.52 -20.06
CA ARG A 322 24.94 -11.94 -19.11
C ARG A 322 25.16 -11.22 -17.79
N LEU A 323 24.15 -10.50 -17.32
CA LEU A 323 24.22 -9.73 -16.08
C LEU A 323 22.99 -9.94 -15.19
N ILE A 324 23.17 -9.64 -13.91
CA ILE A 324 22.12 -9.69 -12.89
C ILE A 324 22.04 -8.33 -12.19
N PHE A 325 20.82 -7.82 -12.07
CA PHE A 325 20.46 -6.79 -11.11
C PHE A 325 19.92 -7.46 -9.85
N HIS A 326 20.70 -7.50 -8.79
CA HIS A 326 20.31 -8.02 -7.47
C HIS A 326 20.12 -6.83 -6.53
N PHE A 327 19.00 -6.76 -5.81
CA PHE A 327 18.67 -5.55 -5.04
C PHE A 327 18.07 -5.89 -3.66
N ASP A 328 18.15 -4.95 -2.73
CA ASP A 328 17.53 -5.09 -1.42
C ASP A 328 17.28 -3.72 -0.74
N GLU A 329 16.36 -3.70 0.24
CA GLU A 329 16.05 -2.50 1.04
C GLU A 329 17.22 -2.13 1.99
N LEU A 330 18.06 -3.10 2.32
CA LEU A 330 19.18 -2.99 3.26
C LEU A 330 20.38 -3.84 2.83
N LEU A 331 21.56 -3.50 3.31
CA LEU A 331 22.73 -4.39 3.23
C LEU A 331 22.73 -5.37 4.39
N THR A 332 22.95 -6.65 4.11
CA THR A 332 23.18 -7.70 5.12
C THR A 332 24.66 -8.08 5.08
N ASP A 333 25.35 -7.98 6.21
CA ASP A 333 26.82 -8.16 6.30
C ASP A 333 27.60 -7.26 5.30
N GLY A 334 27.07 -6.05 5.08
CA GLY A 334 27.63 -5.06 4.17
C GLY A 334 27.50 -5.39 2.68
N ASP A 335 26.62 -6.31 2.29
CA ASP A 335 26.38 -6.71 0.90
C ASP A 335 24.87 -6.79 0.59
N VAL A 336 24.51 -6.77 -0.69
CA VAL A 336 23.14 -7.05 -1.13
C VAL A 336 22.95 -8.57 -1.08
N ASN A 337 22.20 -9.02 -0.07
CA ASN A 337 21.93 -10.43 0.17
C ASN A 337 20.45 -10.64 0.55
N ALA A 338 19.56 -10.37 -0.41
CA ALA A 338 18.13 -10.46 -0.21
C ALA A 338 17.70 -11.87 0.24
N ARG A 339 18.36 -12.93 -0.26
CA ARG A 339 18.04 -14.33 0.12
C ARG A 339 18.29 -14.65 1.59
N LYS A 340 19.21 -13.95 2.25
CA LYS A 340 19.46 -14.10 3.71
C LYS A 340 18.44 -13.33 4.55
N ARG A 341 17.99 -12.16 4.08
CA ARG A 341 17.04 -11.29 4.79
C ARG A 341 15.58 -11.71 4.57
N GLN A 342 15.22 -11.98 3.32
CA GLN A 342 13.88 -12.38 2.84
C GLN A 342 14.04 -13.56 1.86
N SER A 343 14.06 -14.79 2.39
CA SER A 343 14.37 -15.99 1.61
C SER A 343 13.25 -16.46 0.67
N ASP A 344 12.09 -15.81 0.70
CA ASP A 344 10.88 -16.13 -0.06
C ASP A 344 10.63 -15.16 -1.23
N VAL A 345 11.53 -14.20 -1.48
CA VAL A 345 11.46 -13.27 -2.62
C VAL A 345 12.60 -13.47 -3.62
N CYS A 346 12.32 -13.15 -4.88
CA CYS A 346 13.28 -13.18 -5.99
C CYS A 346 13.72 -11.77 -6.39
N ASN A 347 14.49 -11.10 -5.54
CA ASN A 347 15.04 -9.76 -5.81
C ASN A 347 16.19 -9.75 -6.84
N GLN A 348 16.02 -10.44 -7.97
CA GLN A 348 16.99 -10.50 -9.03
C GLN A 348 16.32 -10.41 -10.41
N ILE A 349 16.89 -9.59 -11.31
CA ILE A 349 16.51 -9.52 -12.73
C ILE A 349 17.71 -9.93 -13.56
N VAL A 350 17.49 -10.84 -14.51
CA VAL A 350 18.55 -11.37 -15.35
C VAL A 350 18.40 -10.84 -16.77
N TYR A 351 19.53 -10.43 -17.37
CA TYR A 351 19.60 -9.98 -18.76
C TYR A 351 20.67 -10.78 -19.51
N GLU A 352 20.28 -11.40 -20.63
CA GLU A 352 21.16 -11.95 -21.65
C GLU A 352 21.13 -11.02 -22.87
N LEU A 353 22.24 -10.35 -23.16
CA LEU A 353 22.34 -9.28 -24.15
C LEU A 353 23.32 -9.68 -25.25
N GLN A 354 22.93 -9.49 -26.50
CA GLN A 354 23.86 -9.54 -27.64
C GLN A 354 24.68 -8.23 -27.72
N PRO A 355 25.77 -8.16 -28.51
CA PRO A 355 26.49 -6.90 -28.71
C PRO A 355 25.55 -5.78 -29.19
N GLY A 356 25.75 -4.56 -28.66
CA GLY A 356 24.95 -3.38 -28.99
C GLY A 356 24.71 -2.44 -27.81
N GLU A 357 23.90 -1.41 -28.05
CA GLU A 357 23.48 -0.43 -27.04
C GLU A 357 22.07 -0.72 -26.50
N TYR A 358 21.90 -0.60 -25.18
CA TYR A 358 20.64 -0.93 -24.51
C TYR A 358 20.22 0.14 -23.51
N HIS A 359 18.93 0.49 -23.55
CA HIS A 359 18.22 1.13 -22.46
C HIS A 359 17.34 0.08 -21.78
N LEU A 360 17.85 -0.50 -20.70
CA LEU A 360 17.13 -1.50 -19.91
C LEU A 360 16.13 -0.80 -18.99
N GLU A 361 14.94 -1.36 -18.82
CA GLU A 361 13.98 -0.95 -17.80
C GLU A 361 12.99 -2.09 -17.52
N THR A 362 12.83 -2.47 -16.25
CA THR A 362 11.91 -3.53 -15.82
C THR A 362 10.45 -3.19 -16.15
N LEU A 363 9.62 -4.21 -16.39
CA LEU A 363 8.19 -4.02 -16.59
C LEU A 363 7.47 -3.91 -15.24
N GLU A 364 7.91 -4.67 -14.24
CA GLU A 364 7.40 -4.59 -12.88
C GLU A 364 8.09 -3.50 -12.06
N SER A 365 7.37 -3.02 -11.04
CA SER A 365 7.94 -2.14 -10.03
C SER A 365 8.60 -2.98 -8.92
N TYR A 366 9.82 -2.58 -8.55
CA TYR A 366 10.60 -3.16 -7.46
C TYR A 366 10.97 -2.08 -6.45
N THR A 367 11.22 -2.51 -5.21
CA THR A 367 11.56 -1.64 -4.08
C THR A 367 12.95 -2.00 -3.58
N PHE A 368 13.82 -0.99 -3.48
CA PHE A 368 15.16 -1.16 -2.92
C PHE A 368 15.78 0.19 -2.56
N LYS A 369 16.78 0.12 -1.68
CA LYS A 369 17.77 1.19 -1.47
C LYS A 369 19.10 0.85 -2.14
N PHE A 370 19.47 -0.42 -2.17
CA PHE A 370 20.74 -0.89 -2.71
C PHE A 370 20.55 -1.78 -3.93
N LEU A 371 21.31 -1.49 -4.99
CA LEU A 371 21.36 -2.27 -6.22
C LEU A 371 22.77 -2.78 -6.47
N LYS A 372 22.93 -4.10 -6.55
CA LYS A 372 24.15 -4.78 -6.98
C LYS A 372 24.02 -5.25 -8.43
N VAL A 373 24.81 -4.66 -9.31
CA VAL A 373 24.92 -5.07 -10.71
C VAL A 373 26.09 -6.03 -10.85
N ILE A 374 25.82 -7.27 -11.26
CA ILE A 374 26.81 -8.36 -11.37
C ILE A 374 26.92 -8.77 -12.83
N ILE A 375 28.13 -8.80 -13.38
CA ILE A 375 28.38 -9.39 -14.71
C ILE A 375 28.77 -10.85 -14.51
N LEU A 376 28.00 -11.77 -15.07
CA LEU A 376 28.31 -13.21 -15.01
C LEU A 376 29.14 -13.67 -16.20
N GLU A 377 28.87 -13.13 -17.38
CA GLU A 377 29.54 -13.50 -18.63
C GLU A 377 29.71 -12.26 -19.51
N GLY A 378 30.78 -12.24 -20.31
CA GLY A 378 31.08 -11.14 -21.22
C GLY A 378 31.64 -9.90 -20.51
N GLU A 379 31.37 -8.73 -21.10
CA GLU A 379 31.76 -7.43 -20.58
C GLU A 379 30.81 -6.34 -21.09
N CYS A 380 30.56 -5.34 -20.25
CA CYS A 380 29.78 -4.17 -20.64
C CYS A 380 30.33 -2.89 -20.04
N GLU A 381 30.04 -1.77 -20.70
CA GLU A 381 30.19 -0.44 -20.15
C GLU A 381 28.84 0.03 -19.62
N ILE A 382 28.74 0.19 -18.29
CA ILE A 382 27.56 0.75 -17.62
C ILE A 382 27.68 2.26 -17.61
N GLY A 383 26.71 2.94 -18.22
CA GLY A 383 26.54 4.38 -18.14
C GLY A 383 25.62 4.75 -16.99
N LYS A 384 24.39 5.13 -17.32
CA LYS A 384 23.40 5.60 -16.36
C LYS A 384 22.68 4.43 -15.68
N VAL A 385 22.56 4.46 -14.35
CA VAL A 385 21.71 3.57 -13.56
C VAL A 385 20.61 4.41 -12.93
N TYR A 386 19.36 3.95 -12.96
CA TYR A 386 18.23 4.72 -12.46
C TYR A 386 17.07 3.86 -11.98
N LEU A 387 16.17 4.49 -11.25
CA LEU A 387 14.85 3.99 -10.90
C LEU A 387 13.81 5.00 -11.41
N ARG A 388 12.89 4.58 -12.26
CA ARG A 388 11.71 5.40 -12.60
C ARG A 388 10.68 5.24 -11.49
N GLU A 389 10.51 6.25 -10.66
CA GLU A 389 9.67 6.17 -9.45
C GLU A 389 8.22 5.79 -9.79
N PHE A 390 7.66 4.85 -9.04
CA PHE A 390 6.24 4.49 -9.07
C PHE A 390 5.64 4.68 -7.69
N ALA A 391 5.24 5.92 -7.42
CA ALA A 391 4.68 6.35 -6.14
C ALA A 391 3.56 7.37 -6.36
N TYR A 392 2.68 7.52 -5.38
CA TYR A 392 1.68 8.58 -5.38
C TYR A 392 2.37 9.96 -5.43
N PRO A 393 1.88 10.93 -6.23
CA PRO A 393 2.48 12.25 -6.34
C PRO A 393 2.65 12.93 -4.98
N GLU A 394 3.83 13.51 -4.75
CA GLU A 394 4.07 14.28 -3.53
C GLU A 394 3.25 15.57 -3.53
N ASN A 395 2.45 15.77 -2.48
CA ASN A 395 1.85 17.07 -2.20
C ASN A 395 2.81 17.90 -1.35
N LYS A 396 3.48 18.87 -1.97
CA LYS A 396 4.45 19.74 -1.28
C LYS A 396 3.81 20.63 -0.20
N ASN A 397 2.49 20.78 -0.21
CA ASN A 397 1.76 21.54 0.79
C ASN A 397 1.44 20.72 2.06
N ALA A 398 1.71 19.43 2.08
CA ALA A 398 1.72 18.63 3.30
C ALA A 398 3.13 18.64 3.89
N ALA A 399 3.40 19.58 4.79
CA ALA A 399 4.73 19.82 5.35
C ALA A 399 4.73 19.78 6.88
N PHE A 400 5.85 19.38 7.46
CA PHE A 400 6.09 19.39 8.89
C PHE A 400 7.58 19.67 9.14
N THR A 401 7.88 20.50 10.13
CA THR A 401 9.24 20.80 10.58
C THR A 401 9.21 21.10 12.06
N SER A 402 10.26 20.68 12.76
CA SER A 402 10.41 20.81 14.20
C SER A 402 11.87 21.14 14.52
N THR A 403 12.11 21.76 15.68
CA THR A 403 13.47 21.98 16.20
C THR A 403 14.18 20.68 16.58
N ASN A 404 13.45 19.56 16.68
CA ASN A 404 14.01 18.22 16.81
C ASN A 404 14.15 17.57 15.43
N PHE A 405 15.39 17.50 14.93
CA PHE A 405 15.70 16.95 13.62
C PHE A 405 15.28 15.47 13.45
N LYS A 406 15.21 14.68 14.53
CA LYS A 406 14.76 13.28 14.47
C LYS A 406 13.30 13.18 14.07
N LEU A 407 12.44 14.08 14.56
CA LEU A 407 11.03 14.12 14.18
C LEU A 407 10.85 14.48 12.71
N ASN A 408 11.70 15.37 12.18
CA ASN A 408 11.69 15.72 10.76
C ASN A 408 12.04 14.50 9.89
N LYS A 409 13.08 13.74 10.27
CA LYS A 409 13.46 12.49 9.59
C LYS A 409 12.33 11.45 9.63
N ILE A 410 11.67 11.29 10.77
CA ILE A 410 10.54 10.37 10.92
C ILE A 410 9.36 10.80 10.04
N PHE A 411 9.05 12.10 9.99
CA PHE A 411 7.98 12.62 9.13
C PHE A 411 8.29 12.39 7.64
N ASP A 412 9.53 12.65 7.21
CA ASP A 412 9.97 12.39 5.84
C ASP A 412 9.83 10.90 5.48
N ALA A 413 10.23 10.01 6.40
CA ALA A 413 10.10 8.58 6.21
C ALA A 413 8.64 8.09 6.17
N ALA A 414 7.77 8.67 7.00
CA ALA A 414 6.34 8.41 6.97
C ALA A 414 5.71 8.85 5.64
N ARG A 415 6.11 10.02 5.11
CA ARG A 415 5.70 10.50 3.79
C ARG A 415 6.15 9.57 2.68
N GLN A 416 7.40 9.12 2.69
CA GLN A 416 7.89 8.17 1.69
C GLN A 416 7.16 6.82 1.75
N SER A 417 6.91 6.32 2.96
CA SER A 417 6.17 5.07 3.17
C SER A 417 4.72 5.20 2.67
N ALA A 418 4.04 6.32 2.93
CA ALA A 418 2.68 6.56 2.46
C ALA A 418 2.60 6.63 0.93
N ARG A 419 3.45 7.44 0.28
CA ARG A 419 3.42 7.64 -1.17
C ARG A 419 3.62 6.35 -1.94
N GLN A 420 4.56 5.52 -1.50
CA GLN A 420 4.88 4.26 -2.16
C GLN A 420 3.79 3.19 -1.94
N ASN A 421 3.03 3.27 -0.85
CA ASN A 421 1.98 2.30 -0.49
C ASN A 421 0.55 2.74 -0.81
N ALA A 422 0.32 3.90 -1.42
CA ALA A 422 -1.02 4.42 -1.72
C ALA A 422 -1.19 4.86 -3.18
N VAL A 423 -0.54 4.18 -4.13
CA VAL A 423 -0.56 4.57 -5.55
C VAL A 423 -1.97 4.54 -6.18
N ASP A 424 -2.79 3.57 -5.78
CA ASP A 424 -4.13 3.32 -6.33
C ASP A 424 -5.05 2.56 -5.35
N VAL A 425 -4.46 1.72 -4.50
CA VAL A 425 -5.06 1.16 -3.27
C VAL A 425 -4.03 1.25 -2.13
N PHE A 426 -4.45 0.98 -0.89
CA PHE A 426 -3.55 0.90 0.26
C PHE A 426 -2.85 -0.45 0.33
N MET A 427 -1.57 -0.47 -0.03
CA MET A 427 -0.71 -1.64 0.06
C MET A 427 -0.13 -1.80 1.47
N ASP A 428 0.15 -3.04 1.85
CA ASP A 428 1.02 -3.37 2.98
C ASP A 428 2.43 -2.85 2.73
N CYS A 429 3.08 -3.31 1.67
CA CYS A 429 4.44 -2.94 1.29
C CYS A 429 4.56 -2.86 -0.23
N PRO A 430 5.46 -2.02 -0.78
CA PRO A 430 5.62 -1.91 -2.23
C PRO A 430 6.55 -3.02 -2.79
N SER A 431 7.22 -3.78 -1.91
CA SER A 431 8.23 -4.77 -2.26
C SER A 431 7.63 -6.16 -2.55
N ARG A 432 7.42 -6.97 -1.50
CA ARG A 432 7.21 -8.42 -1.62
C ARG A 432 5.78 -8.82 -1.97
N GLU A 433 4.77 -8.03 -1.56
CA GLU A 433 3.33 -8.38 -1.71
C GLU A 433 2.56 -7.41 -2.58
N ARG A 434 2.70 -6.10 -2.29
CA ARG A 434 1.91 -5.03 -2.94
C ARG A 434 0.41 -5.21 -2.71
N ALA A 435 0.02 -5.85 -1.61
CA ALA A 435 -1.30 -6.38 -1.39
C ALA A 435 -2.19 -5.39 -0.63
N GLY A 436 -3.47 -5.32 -1.01
CA GLY A 436 -4.45 -4.42 -0.40
C GLY A 436 -4.95 -4.91 0.96
N TRP A 437 -4.08 -5.11 1.94
CA TRP A 437 -4.41 -5.74 3.22
C TRP A 437 -5.34 -4.87 4.08
N LEU A 438 -6.39 -5.49 4.60
CA LEU A 438 -7.26 -4.88 5.60
C LEU A 438 -6.49 -4.66 6.91
N CYS A 439 -6.98 -3.75 7.76
CA CYS A 439 -6.28 -3.27 8.96
C CYS A 439 -5.13 -2.32 8.64
N ASP A 440 -4.19 -2.66 7.76
CA ASP A 440 -3.19 -1.70 7.24
C ASP A 440 -3.86 -0.47 6.64
N SER A 441 -4.87 -0.74 5.82
CA SER A 441 -5.71 0.25 5.15
C SER A 441 -6.39 1.22 6.10
N TYR A 442 -6.65 0.84 7.37
CA TYR A 442 -7.23 1.74 8.37
C TYR A 442 -6.29 2.93 8.65
N PHE A 443 -5.02 2.63 8.90
CA PHE A 443 -4.00 3.63 9.20
C PHE A 443 -3.64 4.44 7.95
N ALA A 444 -3.43 3.75 6.83
CA ALA A 444 -3.02 4.39 5.59
C ALA A 444 -4.09 5.36 5.07
N ALA A 445 -5.38 5.02 5.22
CA ALA A 445 -6.48 5.91 4.81
C ALA A 445 -6.50 7.22 5.60
N ILE A 446 -6.18 7.21 6.89
CA ILE A 446 -6.11 8.43 7.72
C ILE A 446 -5.04 9.36 7.17
N VAL A 447 -3.84 8.80 6.92
CA VAL A 447 -2.69 9.55 6.40
C VAL A 447 -2.90 10.05 4.98
N GLU A 448 -3.64 9.32 4.14
CA GLU A 448 -4.01 9.79 2.80
C GLU A 448 -4.69 11.16 2.89
N ARG A 449 -5.63 11.33 3.82
CA ARG A 449 -6.35 12.60 3.99
C ARG A 449 -5.43 13.71 4.47
N ASP A 450 -4.53 13.40 5.41
CA ASP A 450 -3.56 14.36 5.94
C ASP A 450 -2.58 14.85 4.86
N PHE A 451 -2.14 13.97 3.94
CA PHE A 451 -1.16 14.34 2.92
C PHE A 451 -1.79 14.87 1.63
N THR A 452 -2.98 14.42 1.26
CA THR A 452 -3.59 14.79 -0.02
C THR A 452 -4.68 15.83 0.11
N GLY A 453 -5.32 15.94 1.27
CA GLY A 453 -6.55 16.72 1.45
C GLY A 453 -7.80 16.02 0.89
N TYR A 454 -7.64 14.83 0.30
CA TYR A 454 -8.68 14.04 -0.36
C TYR A 454 -8.73 12.60 0.21
N SER A 455 -9.69 11.80 -0.24
CA SER A 455 -9.85 10.39 0.16
C SER A 455 -10.12 9.52 -1.06
N SER A 456 -9.38 9.76 -2.13
CA SER A 456 -9.56 9.15 -3.45
C SER A 456 -9.07 7.71 -3.49
N VAL A 457 -7.93 7.41 -2.87
CA VAL A 457 -7.42 6.05 -2.70
C VAL A 457 -8.35 5.27 -1.79
N ALA A 458 -8.83 5.89 -0.70
CA ALA A 458 -9.86 5.30 0.14
C ALA A 458 -11.15 4.98 -0.62
N HIS A 459 -11.64 5.91 -1.44
CA HIS A 459 -12.80 5.66 -2.30
C HIS A 459 -12.59 4.44 -3.20
N ASN A 460 -11.48 4.38 -3.94
CA ASN A 460 -11.14 3.23 -4.78
C ASN A 460 -11.07 1.92 -4.00
N PHE A 461 -10.45 1.94 -2.82
CA PHE A 461 -10.30 0.78 -1.96
C PHE A 461 -11.65 0.23 -1.53
N PHE A 462 -12.55 1.07 -1.00
CA PHE A 462 -13.87 0.63 -0.56
C PHE A 462 -14.80 0.28 -1.72
N GLU A 463 -14.70 0.98 -2.85
CA GLU A 463 -15.45 0.64 -4.07
C GLU A 463 -15.13 -0.79 -4.49
N ASN A 464 -13.87 -1.21 -4.40
CA ASN A 464 -13.50 -2.59 -4.70
C ASN A 464 -14.24 -3.60 -3.81
N TYR A 465 -14.49 -3.32 -2.53
CA TYR A 465 -15.26 -4.20 -1.65
C TYR A 465 -16.78 -4.12 -1.84
N ALA A 466 -17.28 -2.99 -2.35
CA ALA A 466 -18.69 -2.74 -2.61
C ALA A 466 -19.20 -3.42 -3.90
N LEU A 467 -18.36 -3.50 -4.93
CA LEU A 467 -18.78 -3.91 -6.27
C LEU A 467 -19.13 -5.40 -6.44
N PRO A 468 -18.31 -6.38 -5.98
CA PRO A 468 -18.65 -7.79 -6.16
C PRO A 468 -19.87 -8.19 -5.32
N GLU A 469 -20.79 -9.01 -5.80
CA GLU A 469 -21.88 -9.50 -4.93
C GLU A 469 -21.33 -10.44 -3.83
N ARG A 470 -20.36 -11.28 -4.21
CA ARG A 470 -19.68 -12.25 -3.34
C ARG A 470 -18.21 -12.36 -3.74
N PHE A 471 -17.41 -12.86 -2.81
CA PHE A 471 -16.00 -13.21 -3.05
C PHE A 471 -15.88 -14.72 -3.17
N ALA A 472 -15.17 -15.18 -4.21
CA ALA A 472 -14.96 -16.61 -4.42
C ALA A 472 -14.13 -17.22 -3.27
N TYR A 473 -14.31 -18.52 -3.02
CA TYR A 473 -13.57 -19.31 -2.02
C TYR A 473 -13.82 -18.97 -0.55
N LEU A 474 -14.51 -17.86 -0.23
CA LEU A 474 -14.78 -17.44 1.13
C LEU A 474 -16.16 -17.90 1.63
N PRO A 475 -16.33 -18.07 2.96
CA PRO A 475 -17.64 -18.29 3.56
C PRO A 475 -18.63 -17.17 3.24
N LYS A 476 -19.92 -17.50 3.25
CA LYS A 476 -20.98 -16.51 3.00
C LYS A 476 -20.88 -15.36 4.01
N GLY A 477 -20.83 -14.13 3.51
CA GLY A 477 -20.75 -12.89 4.30
C GLY A 477 -19.34 -12.46 4.67
N MET A 478 -18.34 -13.34 4.56
CA MET A 478 -16.95 -12.99 4.78
C MET A 478 -16.37 -12.17 3.61
N ILE A 479 -15.33 -11.39 3.89
CA ILE A 479 -14.58 -10.59 2.92
C ILE A 479 -13.11 -11.00 2.85
N PRO A 480 -12.41 -10.76 1.71
CA PRO A 480 -11.01 -11.06 1.57
C PRO A 480 -10.14 -10.26 2.54
N MET A 481 -9.10 -10.91 3.07
CA MET A 481 -8.12 -10.28 3.95
C MET A 481 -7.27 -9.22 3.24
N CYS A 482 -7.11 -9.34 1.93
CA CYS A 482 -6.59 -8.29 1.05
C CYS A 482 -7.37 -8.28 -0.27
N TYR A 483 -7.56 -7.10 -0.88
CA TYR A 483 -8.32 -6.97 -2.13
C TYR A 483 -7.95 -5.69 -2.88
N PRO A 484 -7.91 -5.67 -4.23
CA PRO A 484 -8.18 -6.77 -5.18
C PRO A 484 -7.08 -7.84 -5.20
N ALA A 485 -7.45 -9.11 -4.99
CA ALA A 485 -6.55 -10.26 -4.88
C ALA A 485 -7.30 -11.58 -5.13
N ASP A 486 -6.54 -12.64 -5.42
CA ASP A 486 -7.05 -14.02 -5.53
C ASP A 486 -6.48 -14.93 -4.44
N GLN A 487 -7.39 -15.50 -3.64
CA GLN A 487 -7.07 -16.43 -2.55
C GLN A 487 -7.82 -17.74 -2.77
N TYR A 488 -7.27 -18.57 -3.66
CA TYR A 488 -7.89 -19.85 -4.06
C TYR A 488 -7.88 -20.91 -2.95
N ASP A 489 -7.08 -20.73 -1.91
CA ASP A 489 -7.06 -21.54 -0.71
C ASP A 489 -8.18 -21.19 0.29
N GLY A 490 -8.95 -20.13 0.04
CA GLY A 490 -10.01 -19.64 0.92
C GLY A 490 -9.49 -19.00 2.21
N GLY A 491 -8.21 -18.58 2.25
CA GLY A 491 -7.64 -17.90 3.41
C GLY A 491 -8.30 -16.55 3.69
N PHE A 492 -8.63 -16.29 4.96
CA PHE A 492 -9.13 -14.99 5.44
C PHE A 492 -8.68 -14.76 6.89
N ILE A 493 -8.71 -13.48 7.32
CA ILE A 493 -8.43 -13.05 8.68
C ILE A 493 -9.70 -12.42 9.26
N PRO A 494 -10.40 -13.08 10.21
CA PRO A 494 -11.66 -12.57 10.72
C PRO A 494 -11.49 -11.21 11.41
N GLN A 495 -10.42 -10.99 12.18
CA GLN A 495 -10.19 -9.72 12.86
C GLN A 495 -10.07 -8.54 11.89
N TRP A 496 -9.40 -8.72 10.76
CA TRP A 496 -9.21 -7.64 9.78
C TRP A 496 -10.49 -7.30 9.05
N SER A 497 -11.39 -8.27 8.88
CA SER A 497 -12.75 -7.98 8.40
C SER A 497 -13.56 -7.14 9.41
N ILE A 498 -13.34 -7.29 10.72
CA ILE A 498 -13.99 -6.41 11.71
C ILE A 498 -13.38 -5.00 11.64
N TRP A 499 -12.05 -4.89 11.48
CA TRP A 499 -11.37 -3.61 11.24
C TRP A 499 -11.90 -2.87 10.01
N PHE A 500 -12.36 -3.57 8.97
CA PHE A 500 -13.02 -2.95 7.82
C PHE A 500 -14.24 -2.12 8.23
N ILE A 501 -15.03 -2.55 9.21
CA ILE A 501 -16.19 -1.80 9.70
C ILE A 501 -15.75 -0.48 10.36
N LEU A 502 -14.70 -0.53 11.18
CA LEU A 502 -14.11 0.66 11.82
C LEU A 502 -13.54 1.61 10.76
N GLN A 503 -12.95 1.05 9.71
CA GLN A 503 -12.39 1.81 8.60
C GLN A 503 -13.47 2.52 7.77
N VAL A 504 -14.61 1.87 7.51
CA VAL A 504 -15.75 2.52 6.82
C VAL A 504 -16.36 3.63 7.69
N GLU A 505 -16.43 3.42 9.01
CA GLU A 505 -16.87 4.48 9.94
C GLU A 505 -15.95 5.69 9.93
N ASP A 506 -14.64 5.45 9.98
CA ASP A 506 -13.63 6.51 9.92
C ASP A 506 -13.66 7.25 8.57
N TYR A 507 -13.82 6.53 7.45
CA TYR A 507 -14.03 7.12 6.12
C TYR A 507 -15.26 8.04 6.11
N ALA A 508 -16.38 7.60 6.69
CA ALA A 508 -17.59 8.41 6.80
C ALA A 508 -17.35 9.70 7.62
N LYS A 509 -16.66 9.60 8.76
CA LYS A 509 -16.33 10.75 9.62
C LYS A 509 -15.44 11.78 8.92
N ARG A 510 -14.57 11.33 8.02
CA ARG A 510 -13.64 12.20 7.27
C ARG A 510 -14.24 12.74 5.97
N GLY A 511 -15.56 12.65 5.80
CA GLY A 511 -16.28 13.19 4.65
C GLY A 511 -16.23 12.29 3.41
N GLY A 512 -16.14 10.97 3.62
CA GLY A 512 -16.22 9.97 2.56
C GLY A 512 -17.57 9.99 1.81
N ASP A 513 -17.59 9.37 0.63
CA ASP A 513 -18.77 9.38 -0.25
C ASP A 513 -19.98 8.67 0.40
N PRO A 514 -21.08 9.39 0.68
CA PRO A 514 -22.27 8.81 1.30
C PRO A 514 -22.97 7.75 0.43
N VAL A 515 -22.82 7.80 -0.90
CA VAL A 515 -23.36 6.78 -1.80
C VAL A 515 -22.62 5.47 -1.59
N LEU A 516 -21.29 5.51 -1.63
CA LEU A 516 -20.45 4.33 -1.36
C LEU A 516 -20.68 3.75 0.04
N ILE A 517 -20.78 4.59 1.07
CA ILE A 517 -21.11 4.14 2.45
C ILE A 517 -22.46 3.41 2.50
N THR A 518 -23.43 3.87 1.71
CA THR A 518 -24.75 3.22 1.60
C THR A 518 -24.63 1.87 0.88
N LEU A 519 -23.84 1.78 -0.20
CA LEU A 519 -23.60 0.52 -0.93
C LEU A 519 -22.93 -0.54 -0.06
N LEU A 520 -22.07 -0.12 0.88
CA LEU A 520 -21.38 -1.02 1.82
C LEU A 520 -22.27 -1.57 2.94
N LYS A 521 -23.48 -1.01 3.14
CA LYS A 521 -24.37 -1.41 4.25
C LYS A 521 -24.64 -2.92 4.23
N LYS A 522 -25.05 -3.44 3.07
CA LYS A 522 -25.34 -4.88 2.93
C LYS A 522 -24.10 -5.72 3.23
N ARG A 523 -22.92 -5.26 2.83
CA ARG A 523 -21.66 -5.97 3.10
C ARG A 523 -21.40 -6.09 4.60
N ILE A 524 -21.55 -4.99 5.33
CA ILE A 524 -21.34 -4.94 6.78
C ILE A 524 -22.39 -5.80 7.50
N GLU A 525 -23.65 -5.76 7.06
CA GLU A 525 -24.71 -6.63 7.60
C GLU A 525 -24.40 -8.11 7.40
N ASP A 526 -24.03 -8.52 6.18
CA ASP A 526 -23.66 -9.90 5.87
C ASP A 526 -22.44 -10.36 6.70
N LEU A 527 -21.46 -9.46 6.92
CA LEU A 527 -20.27 -9.75 7.70
C LEU A 527 -20.58 -9.90 9.20
N LEU A 528 -21.39 -9.01 9.77
CA LEU A 528 -21.82 -9.13 11.16
C LEU A 528 -22.63 -10.42 11.36
N ASN A 529 -23.53 -10.76 10.42
CA ASN A 529 -24.28 -12.01 10.44
C ASN A 529 -23.37 -13.26 10.42
N TYR A 530 -22.23 -13.20 9.72
CA TYR A 530 -21.23 -14.28 9.79
C TYR A 530 -20.69 -14.43 11.22
N PHE A 531 -20.35 -13.33 11.89
CA PHE A 531 -19.81 -13.36 13.25
C PHE A 531 -20.83 -13.80 14.31
N GLU A 532 -22.12 -13.51 14.12
CA GLU A 532 -23.18 -13.98 15.02
C GLU A 532 -23.18 -15.52 15.17
N GLY A 533 -22.77 -16.26 14.12
CA GLY A 533 -22.66 -17.71 14.15
C GLY A 533 -21.58 -18.26 15.09
N PHE A 534 -20.68 -17.40 15.59
CA PHE A 534 -19.60 -17.76 16.51
C PHE A 534 -19.82 -17.24 17.94
N GLU A 535 -20.97 -16.62 18.22
CA GLU A 535 -21.31 -16.16 19.57
C GLU A 535 -21.63 -17.36 20.48
N ASN A 536 -20.96 -17.45 21.63
CA ASN A 536 -21.20 -18.48 22.63
C ASN A 536 -22.34 -18.09 23.61
N GLU A 537 -22.56 -18.89 24.65
CA GLU A 537 -23.60 -18.67 25.66
C GLU A 537 -23.49 -17.34 26.42
N ASP A 538 -22.30 -16.74 26.45
CA ASP A 538 -22.02 -15.44 27.09
C ASP A 538 -22.10 -14.27 26.08
N GLY A 539 -22.39 -14.56 24.81
CA GLY A 539 -22.52 -13.58 23.71
C GLY A 539 -21.19 -13.09 23.14
N VAL A 540 -20.06 -13.74 23.47
CA VAL A 540 -18.73 -13.43 22.93
C VAL A 540 -18.35 -14.40 21.81
N LEU A 541 -17.53 -13.94 20.88
CA LEU A 541 -16.98 -14.77 19.80
C LEU A 541 -16.07 -15.85 20.36
N GLU A 542 -16.30 -17.09 19.93
CA GLU A 542 -15.54 -18.28 20.29
C GLU A 542 -15.22 -19.10 19.04
N LYS A 543 -14.00 -19.66 18.96
CA LYS A 543 -13.57 -20.63 17.93
C LYS A 543 -13.77 -20.14 16.49
N LEU A 544 -13.34 -18.90 16.22
CA LEU A 544 -13.33 -18.35 14.87
C LEU A 544 -12.53 -19.22 13.88
N GLU A 545 -13.08 -19.35 12.67
CA GLU A 545 -12.40 -19.96 11.52
C GLU A 545 -11.38 -19.01 10.89
N GLY A 546 -10.55 -19.55 10.00
CA GLY A 546 -9.54 -18.78 9.25
C GLY A 546 -8.26 -18.51 10.05
N TRP A 547 -7.45 -17.58 9.52
CA TRP A 547 -6.21 -17.15 10.16
C TRP A 547 -6.51 -16.08 11.21
N LYS A 548 -6.56 -16.50 12.48
CA LYS A 548 -6.78 -15.58 13.60
C LYS A 548 -5.52 -14.75 13.84
N PHE A 549 -5.65 -13.44 13.69
CA PHE A 549 -4.55 -12.48 13.82
C PHE A 549 -4.95 -11.30 14.70
N VAL A 550 -4.12 -10.96 15.67
CA VAL A 550 -4.25 -9.79 16.54
C VAL A 550 -3.06 -8.85 16.35
N GLU A 551 -1.84 -9.38 16.41
CA GLU A 551 -0.60 -8.58 16.41
C GLU A 551 0.65 -9.47 16.25
N TRP A 552 1.74 -8.97 15.64
CA TRP A 552 3.01 -9.69 15.44
C TRP A 552 3.86 -9.92 16.72
N SER A 553 3.25 -10.48 17.77
CA SER A 553 3.90 -10.87 19.03
C SER A 553 3.29 -12.16 19.59
N LYS A 554 3.52 -12.42 20.89
CA LYS A 554 2.93 -13.56 21.60
C LYS A 554 1.39 -13.52 21.61
N ALA A 555 0.76 -12.37 21.37
CA ALA A 555 -0.70 -12.23 21.26
C ALA A 555 -1.30 -13.22 20.24
N ASN A 556 -0.64 -13.42 19.09
CA ASN A 556 -1.08 -14.39 18.09
C ASN A 556 -1.00 -15.85 18.55
N GLY A 557 -0.26 -16.15 19.62
CA GLY A 557 -0.25 -17.47 20.26
C GLY A 557 -1.46 -17.72 21.18
N PHE A 558 -2.26 -16.69 21.47
CA PHE A 558 -3.35 -16.72 22.45
C PHE A 558 -4.72 -16.49 21.81
N VAL A 559 -4.90 -16.96 20.57
CA VAL A 559 -6.12 -16.76 19.77
C VAL A 559 -7.09 -17.95 19.81
N ASN A 560 -6.88 -18.91 20.72
CA ASN A 560 -7.70 -20.11 20.82
C ASN A 560 -8.96 -19.89 21.65
N ASP A 561 -10.02 -20.61 21.30
CA ASP A 561 -11.36 -20.52 21.89
C ASP A 561 -11.87 -19.07 21.96
N VAL A 562 -11.94 -18.47 23.15
CA VAL A 562 -12.35 -17.07 23.34
C VAL A 562 -11.11 -16.19 23.42
N ASN A 563 -10.87 -15.38 22.39
CA ASN A 563 -9.85 -14.34 22.40
C ASN A 563 -10.48 -12.99 22.77
N TYR A 564 -10.04 -12.41 23.89
CA TYR A 564 -10.62 -11.17 24.41
C TYR A 564 -10.28 -9.95 23.55
N PRO A 565 -9.04 -9.73 23.06
CA PRO A 565 -8.75 -8.65 22.11
C PRO A 565 -9.68 -8.66 20.89
N THR A 566 -9.95 -9.83 20.31
CA THR A 566 -10.91 -9.98 19.20
C THR A 566 -12.32 -9.58 19.61
N ASN A 567 -12.76 -9.90 20.83
CA ASN A 567 -14.08 -9.50 21.33
C ASN A 567 -14.18 -8.01 21.67
N MET A 568 -13.09 -7.38 22.11
CA MET A 568 -13.01 -5.92 22.25
C MET A 568 -13.18 -5.23 20.89
N LEU A 569 -12.51 -5.76 19.86
CA LEU A 569 -12.65 -5.32 18.47
C LEU A 569 -14.06 -5.57 17.93
N TYR A 570 -14.66 -6.74 18.19
CA TYR A 570 -16.02 -7.06 17.75
C TYR A 570 -17.06 -6.10 18.36
N SER A 571 -16.94 -5.82 19.66
CA SER A 571 -17.73 -4.78 20.32
C SER A 571 -17.58 -3.43 19.61
N ALA A 572 -16.35 -3.01 19.31
CA ALA A 572 -16.09 -1.76 18.59
C ALA A 572 -16.70 -1.76 17.18
N GLY A 573 -16.64 -2.89 16.47
CA GLY A 573 -17.25 -3.07 15.14
C GLY A 573 -18.77 -2.94 15.16
N LEU A 574 -19.44 -3.55 16.13
CA LEU A 574 -20.89 -3.40 16.32
C LEU A 574 -21.27 -1.95 16.63
N ALA A 575 -20.50 -1.26 17.48
CA ALA A 575 -20.74 0.14 17.79
C ALA A 575 -20.49 1.06 16.58
N ALA A 576 -19.48 0.75 15.76
CA ALA A 576 -19.20 1.45 14.50
C ALA A 576 -20.35 1.27 13.50
N ALA A 577 -20.82 0.04 13.31
CA ALA A 577 -21.96 -0.25 12.44
C ALA A 577 -23.26 0.43 12.91
N TYR A 578 -23.47 0.53 14.23
CA TYR A 578 -24.57 1.33 14.78
C TYR A 578 -24.45 2.81 14.39
N ARG A 579 -23.26 3.42 14.52
CA ARG A 579 -23.07 4.84 14.16
C ARG A 579 -23.23 5.10 12.66
N LEU A 580 -22.90 4.11 11.82
CA LEU A 580 -23.11 4.17 10.38
C LEU A 580 -24.59 4.03 9.97
N TYR A 581 -25.35 3.13 10.60
CA TYR A 581 -26.64 2.67 10.07
C TYR A 581 -27.81 2.66 11.06
N ASP A 582 -27.63 3.21 12.26
CA ASP A 582 -28.63 3.38 13.33
C ASP A 582 -29.35 2.08 13.78
N ASN A 583 -28.65 0.94 13.76
CA ASN A 583 -29.19 -0.31 14.32
C ASN A 583 -28.91 -0.44 15.82
N LYS A 584 -29.88 -0.06 16.64
CA LYS A 584 -29.77 -0.07 18.12
C LYS A 584 -29.48 -1.44 18.72
N ALA A 585 -29.84 -2.53 18.05
CA ALA A 585 -29.55 -3.88 18.54
C ALA A 585 -28.04 -4.17 18.55
N TRP A 586 -27.29 -3.65 17.58
CA TRP A 586 -25.83 -3.77 17.55
C TRP A 586 -25.18 -2.99 18.70
N LEU A 587 -25.65 -1.78 19.01
CA LEU A 587 -25.15 -1.02 20.16
C LEU A 587 -25.40 -1.76 21.48
N GLN A 588 -26.60 -2.31 21.68
CA GLN A 588 -26.90 -3.09 22.87
C GLN A 588 -26.02 -4.34 22.98
N LYS A 589 -25.75 -5.02 21.86
CA LYS A 589 -24.86 -6.19 21.82
C LYS A 589 -23.42 -5.79 22.15
N SER A 590 -22.92 -4.69 21.57
CA SER A 590 -21.60 -4.14 21.86
C SER A 590 -21.38 -3.91 23.36
N GLU A 591 -22.31 -3.21 24.03
CA GLU A 591 -22.20 -2.94 25.47
C GLU A 591 -22.24 -4.20 26.32
N ARG A 592 -23.05 -5.20 25.95
CA ARG A 592 -23.06 -6.50 26.64
C ARG A 592 -21.73 -7.25 26.50
N ILE A 593 -21.17 -7.31 25.29
CA ILE A 593 -19.87 -7.94 25.02
C ILE A 593 -18.78 -7.26 25.85
N LYS A 594 -18.75 -5.93 25.84
CA LYS A 594 -17.81 -5.13 26.63
C LYS A 594 -17.85 -5.48 28.12
N GLN A 595 -19.04 -5.56 28.71
CA GLN A 595 -19.22 -5.95 30.12
C GLN A 595 -18.79 -7.39 30.39
N THR A 596 -19.09 -8.32 29.48
CA THR A 596 -18.64 -9.71 29.57
C THR A 596 -17.12 -9.81 29.52
N VAL A 597 -16.45 -9.10 28.60
CA VAL A 597 -14.98 -9.07 28.52
C VAL A 597 -14.37 -8.57 29.82
N VAL A 598 -14.85 -7.46 30.39
CA VAL A 598 -14.35 -6.96 31.69
C VAL A 598 -14.52 -8.02 32.79
N ARG A 599 -15.71 -8.62 32.88
CA ARG A 599 -16.01 -9.65 33.91
C ARG A 599 -15.12 -10.89 33.79
N GLN A 600 -14.83 -11.34 32.57
CA GLN A 600 -14.13 -12.62 32.36
C GLN A 600 -12.61 -12.48 32.22
N SER A 601 -12.12 -11.35 31.70
CA SER A 601 -10.71 -11.16 31.32
C SER A 601 -9.91 -10.36 32.36
N PHE A 602 -10.52 -9.44 33.10
CA PHE A 602 -9.78 -8.63 34.07
C PHE A 602 -9.56 -9.40 35.37
N ASN A 603 -8.31 -9.73 35.68
CA ASN A 603 -7.95 -10.51 36.88
C ASN A 603 -7.68 -9.65 38.13
N GLY A 604 -8.02 -8.36 38.10
CA GLY A 604 -7.70 -7.38 39.14
C GLY A 604 -6.35 -6.67 38.94
N ASN A 605 -5.50 -7.16 38.02
CA ASN A 605 -4.21 -6.55 37.71
C ASN A 605 -4.05 -6.24 36.21
N PHE A 606 -4.32 -7.21 35.35
CA PHE A 606 -4.26 -7.12 33.88
C PHE A 606 -5.49 -7.79 33.25
N PHE A 607 -5.79 -7.44 32.01
CA PHE A 607 -6.66 -8.23 31.15
C PHE A 607 -5.87 -9.43 30.62
N VAL A 608 -6.41 -10.64 30.74
CA VAL A 608 -5.82 -11.83 30.11
C VAL A 608 -6.29 -11.96 28.67
N ASP A 609 -5.45 -12.52 27.79
CA ASP A 609 -5.68 -12.55 26.34
C ASP A 609 -6.80 -13.51 25.93
N ASN A 610 -6.96 -14.63 26.63
CA ASN A 610 -7.92 -15.64 26.23
C ASN A 610 -8.45 -16.51 27.37
N ALA A 611 -9.58 -17.16 27.10
CA ALA A 611 -10.13 -18.27 27.87
C ALA A 611 -10.26 -19.51 26.99
N VAL A 612 -10.09 -20.68 27.59
CA VAL A 612 -10.16 -21.99 26.93
C VAL A 612 -11.23 -22.87 27.58
N ARG A 613 -11.79 -23.83 26.83
CA ARG A 613 -12.72 -24.80 27.40
C ARG A 613 -11.98 -25.96 28.07
N GLU A 614 -12.18 -26.11 29.37
CA GLU A 614 -11.77 -27.26 30.17
C GLU A 614 -13.04 -27.98 30.66
N GLU A 615 -13.21 -29.26 30.33
CA GLU A 615 -14.38 -30.06 30.72
C GLU A 615 -15.74 -29.40 30.38
N GLY A 616 -15.79 -28.69 29.24
CA GLY A 616 -16.99 -27.98 28.77
C GLY A 616 -17.21 -26.60 29.41
N LYS A 617 -16.44 -26.22 30.44
CA LYS A 617 -16.52 -24.91 31.07
C LYS A 617 -15.47 -23.96 30.52
N LEU A 618 -15.86 -22.72 30.27
CA LEU A 618 -14.94 -21.67 29.85
C LEU A 618 -14.12 -21.19 31.05
N LYS A 619 -12.79 -21.22 30.93
CA LYS A 619 -11.85 -20.82 31.98
C LYS A 619 -10.82 -19.84 31.44
N ALA A 620 -10.73 -18.67 32.07
CA ALA A 620 -9.72 -17.67 31.76
C ALA A 620 -8.31 -18.25 31.99
N THR A 621 -7.41 -18.00 31.03
CA THR A 621 -5.99 -18.37 31.14
C THR A 621 -5.23 -17.31 31.94
N ASN A 622 -3.91 -17.51 32.10
CA ASN A 622 -3.00 -16.49 32.63
C ASN A 622 -2.21 -15.77 31.52
N ASN A 623 -2.52 -16.05 30.25
CA ASN A 623 -1.82 -15.46 29.12
C ASN A 623 -2.06 -13.95 29.11
N THR A 624 -1.01 -13.15 29.14
CA THR A 624 -1.13 -11.69 29.26
C THR A 624 -0.15 -10.99 28.34
N THR A 625 -0.64 -10.09 27.49
CA THR A 625 0.17 -9.30 26.56
C THR A 625 -0.05 -7.81 26.75
N GLU A 626 0.94 -6.99 26.39
CA GLU A 626 0.76 -5.54 26.28
C GLU A 626 -0.36 -5.19 25.30
N VAL A 627 -0.46 -5.94 24.19
CA VAL A 627 -1.46 -5.78 23.13
C VAL A 627 -2.88 -5.90 23.69
N CYS A 628 -3.17 -6.89 24.53
CA CYS A 628 -4.48 -7.03 25.16
C CYS A 628 -4.84 -5.80 26.01
N GLN A 629 -3.86 -5.22 26.71
CA GLN A 629 -4.08 -4.00 27.49
C GLN A 629 -4.32 -2.81 26.56
N TYR A 630 -3.55 -2.69 25.47
CA TYR A 630 -3.72 -1.62 24.50
C TYR A 630 -5.10 -1.67 23.84
N TYR A 631 -5.58 -2.87 23.48
CA TYR A 631 -6.93 -3.07 22.97
C TYR A 631 -8.00 -2.67 23.99
N ALA A 632 -7.81 -3.04 25.27
CA ALA A 632 -8.77 -2.70 26.32
C ALA A 632 -8.96 -1.18 26.45
N PHE A 633 -7.89 -0.40 26.42
CA PHE A 633 -7.99 1.06 26.48
C PHE A 633 -8.39 1.69 25.14
N PHE A 634 -7.89 1.17 24.00
CA PHE A 634 -8.15 1.74 22.69
C PHE A 634 -9.63 1.62 22.32
N PHE A 635 -10.26 0.48 22.62
CA PHE A 635 -11.69 0.23 22.41
C PHE A 635 -12.57 0.62 23.61
N ASN A 636 -12.03 1.41 24.54
CA ASN A 636 -12.73 1.96 25.71
C ASN A 636 -13.37 0.91 26.64
N VAL A 637 -12.87 -0.32 26.64
CA VAL A 637 -13.23 -1.40 27.59
C VAL A 637 -12.68 -1.07 28.98
N ALA A 638 -11.52 -0.44 29.02
CA ALA A 638 -10.91 0.18 30.19
C ALA A 638 -10.62 1.66 29.92
N THR A 639 -10.59 2.44 31.00
CA THR A 639 -10.18 3.86 31.01
C THR A 639 -9.34 4.12 32.27
N PRO A 640 -8.57 5.22 32.35
CA PRO A 640 -7.85 5.60 33.55
C PRO A 640 -8.76 5.75 34.79
N GLU A 641 -10.02 6.14 34.61
CA GLU A 641 -10.98 6.30 35.71
C GLU A 641 -11.46 4.94 36.22
N THR A 642 -11.67 3.98 35.32
CA THR A 642 -12.18 2.65 35.68
C THR A 642 -11.09 1.69 36.12
N HIS A 643 -9.87 1.84 35.58
CA HIS A 643 -8.72 0.96 35.82
C HIS A 643 -7.42 1.76 36.10
N PRO A 644 -7.38 2.64 37.13
CA PRO A 644 -6.28 3.57 37.37
C PRO A 644 -4.94 2.88 37.63
N ASP A 645 -4.95 1.77 38.38
CA ASP A 645 -3.74 1.02 38.71
C ASP A 645 -3.14 0.28 37.50
N LEU A 646 -3.97 -0.15 36.56
CA LEU A 646 -3.48 -0.72 35.30
C LEU A 646 -2.91 0.39 34.42
N TRP A 647 -3.64 1.50 34.27
CA TRP A 647 -3.17 2.66 33.50
C TRP A 647 -1.81 3.16 33.96
N LYS A 648 -1.62 3.33 35.28
CA LYS A 648 -0.35 3.74 35.87
C LYS A 648 0.81 2.80 35.48
N LYS A 649 0.58 1.49 35.44
CA LYS A 649 1.61 0.52 35.01
C LYS A 649 1.96 0.73 33.53
N LEU A 650 0.95 0.84 32.66
CA LEU A 650 1.15 1.00 31.22
C LEU A 650 1.99 2.22 30.87
N VAL A 651 1.78 3.35 31.56
CA VAL A 651 2.49 4.60 31.25
C VAL A 651 3.83 4.75 31.97
N THR A 652 4.03 4.11 33.13
CA THR A 652 5.28 4.27 33.91
C THR A 652 6.25 3.09 33.85
N LYS A 653 5.80 1.91 33.40
CA LYS A 653 6.60 0.68 33.41
C LYS A 653 6.79 0.07 32.03
N PHE A 654 5.92 0.38 31.07
CA PHE A 654 5.99 -0.15 29.70
C PHE A 654 6.45 0.95 28.73
N GLY A 655 6.95 0.56 27.56
CA GLY A 655 7.50 1.47 26.55
C GLY A 655 8.73 0.87 25.86
N PRO A 656 9.42 1.64 25.00
CA PRO A 656 10.53 1.15 24.17
C PRO A 656 11.71 0.64 25.00
N ASN A 657 11.90 1.20 26.19
CA ASN A 657 13.04 0.92 27.07
C ASN A 657 12.72 -0.06 28.21
N ARG A 658 11.60 -0.80 28.13
CA ARG A 658 11.22 -1.78 29.15
C ARG A 658 12.19 -2.97 29.15
N ASP A 659 12.79 -3.28 30.30
CA ASP A 659 13.50 -4.55 30.50
C ASP A 659 12.50 -5.68 30.76
N ILE A 660 12.21 -6.44 29.71
CA ILE A 660 11.24 -7.54 29.74
C ILE A 660 11.64 -8.69 30.68
N LYS A 661 12.90 -8.78 31.13
CA LYS A 661 13.34 -9.84 32.05
C LYS A 661 13.00 -9.54 33.51
N THR A 662 12.85 -8.26 33.86
CA THR A 662 12.71 -7.82 35.25
C THR A 662 11.38 -7.12 35.51
N VAL A 663 10.86 -6.39 34.52
CA VAL A 663 9.63 -5.61 34.63
C VAL A 663 8.47 -6.41 34.03
N TYR A 664 7.67 -7.04 34.90
CA TYR A 664 6.51 -7.88 34.54
C TYR A 664 6.83 -8.98 33.51
N PRO A 665 7.76 -9.91 33.79
CA PRO A 665 8.24 -10.88 32.80
C PRO A 665 7.14 -11.75 32.17
N ASP A 666 6.01 -11.93 32.86
CA ASP A 666 4.86 -12.70 32.37
C ASP A 666 3.91 -11.90 31.44
N VAL A 667 4.18 -10.61 31.22
CA VAL A 667 3.42 -9.76 30.29
C VAL A 667 4.23 -9.56 29.01
N PHE A 668 3.85 -10.27 27.94
CA PHE A 668 4.60 -10.26 26.69
C PHE A 668 4.52 -8.92 25.96
N GLN A 669 5.66 -8.47 25.45
CA GLN A 669 5.83 -7.18 24.76
C GLN A 669 5.10 -7.16 23.41
N ALA A 670 4.58 -5.99 23.03
CA ALA A 670 4.02 -5.73 21.71
C ALA A 670 5.10 -5.53 20.63
N ASN A 671 4.76 -5.73 19.36
CA ASN A 671 5.56 -5.34 18.21
C ASN A 671 4.99 -4.06 17.57
N ALA A 672 5.47 -3.71 16.37
CA ALA A 672 5.02 -2.52 15.65
C ALA A 672 3.54 -2.60 15.25
N PHE A 673 3.15 -3.50 14.34
CA PHE A 673 1.78 -3.62 13.84
C PHE A 673 0.92 -4.54 14.70
N MET A 674 -0.12 -4.08 15.38
CA MET A 674 -0.63 -2.71 15.59
C MET A 674 -0.09 -2.08 16.88
N GLY A 675 0.59 -2.90 17.68
CA GLY A 675 0.88 -2.73 19.09
C GLY A 675 1.39 -1.34 19.47
N ASN A 676 2.60 -1.00 19.03
CA ASN A 676 3.23 0.27 19.42
C ASN A 676 2.47 1.50 18.88
N TYR A 677 1.73 1.38 17.77
CA TYR A 677 0.88 2.46 17.27
C TYR A 677 -0.33 2.69 18.18
N LEU A 678 -0.95 1.62 18.70
CA LEU A 678 -1.99 1.76 19.72
C LEU A 678 -1.44 2.41 20.99
N ARG A 679 -0.20 2.11 21.39
CA ARG A 679 0.43 2.81 22.51
C ARG A 679 0.52 4.32 22.27
N MET A 680 0.92 4.75 21.07
CA MET A 680 0.95 6.18 20.73
C MET A 680 -0.45 6.81 20.82
N GLU A 681 -1.47 6.12 20.31
CA GLU A 681 -2.87 6.54 20.44
C GLU A 681 -3.30 6.72 21.91
N LEU A 682 -2.89 5.82 22.79
CA LEU A 682 -3.22 5.90 24.20
C LEU A 682 -2.52 7.08 24.89
N LEU A 683 -1.23 7.29 24.63
CA LEU A 683 -0.49 8.42 25.20
C LEU A 683 -1.07 9.76 24.72
N SER A 684 -1.44 9.86 23.43
CA SER A 684 -2.13 11.04 22.88
C SER A 684 -3.49 11.28 23.56
N ARG A 685 -4.32 10.24 23.66
CA ARG A 685 -5.69 10.34 24.18
C ARG A 685 -5.76 10.86 25.62
N TYR A 686 -4.75 10.56 26.42
CA TYR A 686 -4.69 10.88 27.85
C TYR A 686 -3.61 11.92 28.21
N ASP A 687 -3.32 12.82 27.26
CA ASP A 687 -2.51 14.01 27.47
C ASP A 687 -1.07 13.76 27.96
N LEU A 688 -0.45 12.70 27.43
CA LEU A 688 0.97 12.34 27.68
C LEU A 688 1.86 12.65 26.47
N GLN A 689 1.61 13.77 25.78
CA GLN A 689 2.28 14.10 24.51
C GLN A 689 3.81 14.22 24.64
N SER A 690 4.33 14.73 25.76
CA SER A 690 5.79 14.78 26.00
C SER A 690 6.44 13.40 26.08
N GLN A 691 5.79 12.44 26.76
CA GLN A 691 6.27 11.07 26.80
C GLN A 691 6.18 10.42 25.41
N MET A 692 5.06 10.60 24.73
CA MET A 692 4.85 10.10 23.38
C MET A 692 5.92 10.63 22.42
N LEU A 693 6.24 11.93 22.43
CA LEU A 693 7.29 12.54 21.60
C LEU A 693 8.65 11.84 21.80
N LEU A 694 9.02 11.53 23.05
CA LEU A 694 10.26 10.82 23.35
C LEU A 694 10.22 9.38 22.82
N GLU A 695 9.12 8.67 23.06
CA GLU A 695 8.98 7.28 22.61
C GLU A 695 8.90 7.14 21.09
N ILE A 696 8.32 8.11 20.37
CA ILE A 696 8.34 8.17 18.91
C ILE A 696 9.79 8.14 18.39
N GLN A 697 10.70 8.86 19.03
CA GLN A 697 12.11 8.86 18.63
C GLN A 697 12.75 7.50 18.87
N ASP A 698 12.51 6.91 20.04
CA ASP A 698 13.10 5.63 20.44
C ASP A 698 12.60 4.47 19.55
N TYR A 699 11.33 4.51 19.12
CA TYR A 699 10.77 3.49 18.24
C TYR A 699 11.17 3.69 16.77
N PHE A 700 11.09 4.91 16.22
CA PHE A 700 11.00 5.10 14.76
C PHE A 700 12.22 5.78 14.13
N TYR A 701 13.08 6.47 14.91
CA TYR A 701 14.18 7.24 14.32
C TYR A 701 15.19 6.36 13.56
N SER A 702 15.54 5.19 14.11
CA SER A 702 16.49 4.27 13.45
C SER A 702 15.99 3.78 12.10
N MET A 703 14.68 3.52 11.98
CA MET A 703 14.04 3.10 10.72
C MET A 703 14.21 4.19 9.65
N ALA A 704 13.83 5.42 10.03
CA ALA A 704 13.90 6.59 9.18
C ALA A 704 15.34 6.92 8.75
N ASP A 705 16.31 6.78 9.64
CA ASP A 705 17.71 7.07 9.35
C ASP A 705 18.35 6.02 8.42
N LEU A 706 18.05 4.74 8.65
CA LEU A 706 18.66 3.64 7.90
C LEU A 706 18.09 3.49 6.48
N THR A 707 16.79 3.70 6.31
CA THR A 707 16.08 3.38 5.05
C THR A 707 15.36 4.58 4.43
N GLY A 708 15.10 5.64 5.19
CA GLY A 708 14.24 6.74 4.72
C GLY A 708 12.76 6.34 4.61
N THR A 709 12.36 5.22 5.21
CA THR A 709 11.01 4.65 5.26
C THR A 709 10.76 4.04 6.65
N LEU A 710 9.54 3.57 6.90
CA LEU A 710 9.13 2.98 8.18
C LEU A 710 8.70 1.52 8.02
N TRP A 711 8.99 0.71 9.04
CA TRP A 711 9.08 -0.75 8.90
C TRP A 711 7.83 -1.48 9.41
N GLU A 712 7.68 -2.73 8.97
CA GLU A 712 6.62 -3.65 9.40
C GLU A 712 6.77 -4.12 10.85
N HIS A 713 8.01 -4.35 11.27
CA HIS A 713 8.40 -4.81 12.60
C HIS A 713 9.43 -3.88 13.22
N MET A 714 9.61 -3.98 14.53
CA MET A 714 10.71 -3.30 15.22
C MET A 714 12.11 -3.82 14.80
N SER A 715 12.18 -4.97 14.14
CA SER A 715 13.40 -5.54 13.54
C SER A 715 13.39 -5.46 12.01
N HIS A 716 14.56 -5.41 11.39
CA HIS A 716 14.74 -5.31 9.93
C HIS A 716 14.62 -6.65 9.15
N ASN A 717 13.99 -7.68 9.74
CA ASN A 717 13.89 -9.02 9.13
C ASN A 717 12.70 -9.17 8.16
N ALA A 718 11.87 -8.13 8.02
CA ALA A 718 10.68 -8.11 7.17
C ALA A 718 10.74 -6.86 6.26
N SER A 719 9.59 -6.38 5.74
CA SER A 719 9.61 -5.15 4.93
C SER A 719 10.10 -3.95 5.74
N CYS A 720 11.00 -3.17 5.12
CA CYS A 720 11.47 -1.91 5.64
C CYS A 720 10.69 -0.71 5.08
N ASN A 721 9.56 -0.96 4.43
CA ASN A 721 8.68 0.05 3.88
C ASN A 721 7.23 -0.45 3.92
N HIS A 722 6.47 0.01 4.92
CA HIS A 722 5.12 -0.45 5.17
C HIS A 722 4.10 0.69 5.26
N GLY A 723 2.93 0.50 4.64
CA GLY A 723 1.90 1.53 4.48
C GLY A 723 1.29 1.99 5.79
N PHE A 724 0.90 1.08 6.70
CA PHE A 724 0.33 1.48 8.00
C PHE A 724 1.29 2.35 8.82
N ALA A 725 2.60 2.14 8.65
CA ALA A 725 3.61 2.76 9.48
C ALA A 725 3.69 4.28 9.25
N SER A 726 3.19 4.77 8.11
CA SER A 726 3.06 6.21 7.86
C SER A 726 2.11 6.93 8.82
N TYR A 727 1.30 6.21 9.61
CA TYR A 727 0.40 6.79 10.61
C TYR A 727 1.11 7.69 11.61
N ILE A 728 2.40 7.50 11.83
CA ILE A 728 3.16 8.37 12.71
C ILE A 728 3.13 9.84 12.24
N ALA A 729 2.98 10.11 10.94
CA ALA A 729 2.80 11.46 10.43
C ALA A 729 1.51 12.11 10.93
N HIS A 730 0.41 11.36 10.98
CA HIS A 730 -0.86 11.82 11.56
C HIS A 730 -0.65 12.23 13.03
N ILE A 731 0.06 11.41 13.80
CA ILE A 731 0.36 11.69 15.21
C ILE A 731 1.24 12.94 15.35
N LEU A 732 2.24 13.13 14.48
CA LEU A 732 3.06 14.35 14.47
C LEU A 732 2.24 15.60 14.18
N TYR A 733 1.32 15.55 13.21
CA TYR A 733 0.40 16.64 12.95
C TYR A 733 -0.56 16.91 14.10
N ARG A 734 -1.15 15.85 14.63
CA ARG A 734 -2.20 15.93 15.64
C ARG A 734 -1.69 16.44 16.97
N ASP A 735 -0.57 15.89 17.43
CA ASP A 735 -0.11 16.03 18.80
C ASP A 735 1.15 16.87 18.96
N ILE A 736 1.98 17.01 17.92
CA ILE A 736 3.21 17.82 17.98
C ILE A 736 3.00 19.18 17.32
N LEU A 737 2.47 19.22 16.10
CA LEU A 737 2.08 20.48 15.46
C LEU A 737 0.88 21.12 16.18
N GLY A 738 -0.02 20.28 16.71
CA GLY A 738 -1.15 20.71 17.55
C GLY A 738 -2.47 20.85 16.81
N ILE A 739 -2.59 20.33 15.58
CA ILE A 739 -3.87 20.28 14.85
C ILE A 739 -4.64 19.05 15.31
N ARG A 740 -5.27 19.15 16.49
CA ARG A 740 -5.84 18.02 17.23
C ARG A 740 -6.92 17.26 16.47
N ASP A 741 -7.75 17.97 15.71
CA ASP A 741 -8.86 17.38 14.97
C ASP A 741 -9.30 18.31 13.83
N ILE A 742 -9.72 17.72 12.72
CA ILE A 742 -10.33 18.41 11.59
C ILE A 742 -11.66 17.71 11.28
N ASP A 743 -12.75 18.32 11.73
CA ASP A 743 -14.09 17.90 11.36
C ASP A 743 -14.41 18.47 9.97
N TYR A 744 -14.21 17.66 8.94
CA TYR A 744 -14.45 18.05 7.55
C TYR A 744 -15.94 18.27 7.23
N ILE A 745 -16.84 17.71 8.04
CA ILE A 745 -18.30 17.77 7.81
C ILE A 745 -18.85 19.08 8.39
N ASN A 746 -18.56 19.33 9.67
CA ASN A 746 -19.02 20.53 10.37
C ASN A 746 -18.08 21.73 10.16
N LYS A 747 -16.96 21.51 9.45
CA LYS A 747 -15.90 22.49 9.18
C LYS A 747 -15.36 23.11 10.46
N ILE A 748 -14.90 22.28 11.39
CA ILE A 748 -14.31 22.71 12.66
C ILE A 748 -12.87 22.20 12.75
N ILE A 749 -11.92 23.10 12.99
CA ILE A 749 -10.54 22.75 13.31
C ILE A 749 -10.32 22.96 14.80
N THR A 750 -9.86 21.93 15.49
CA THR A 750 -9.42 22.03 16.88
C THR A 750 -7.91 22.16 16.93
N VAL A 751 -7.42 23.29 17.46
CA VAL A 751 -6.00 23.53 17.73
C VAL A 751 -5.74 23.34 19.21
N ARG A 752 -4.76 22.51 19.56
CA ARG A 752 -4.42 22.19 20.94
C ARG A 752 -2.97 22.57 21.24
N PHE A 753 -2.78 23.30 22.34
CA PHE A 753 -1.47 23.59 22.91
C PHE A 753 -1.24 22.78 24.17
N THR A 754 -0.17 21.99 24.19
CA THR A 754 0.26 21.16 25.33
C THR A 754 1.68 21.50 25.75
N ASP A 755 2.07 21.17 26.97
CA ASP A 755 3.46 21.28 27.41
C ASP A 755 4.30 20.17 26.77
N LEU A 756 5.00 20.52 25.69
CA LEU A 756 5.93 19.66 24.96
C LEU A 756 7.38 19.97 25.36
N VAL A 757 8.20 18.93 25.44
CA VAL A 757 9.67 19.01 25.51
C VAL A 757 10.27 19.36 24.14
N LEU A 758 9.83 20.49 23.56
CA LEU A 758 10.19 20.94 22.22
C LEU A 758 10.13 22.48 22.12
N ASP A 759 11.10 23.07 21.42
CA ASP A 759 11.24 24.53 21.32
C ASP A 759 10.44 25.16 20.17
N GLY A 760 10.05 24.38 19.16
CA GLY A 760 9.21 24.90 18.08
C GLY A 760 8.86 23.84 17.04
N CYS A 761 7.73 24.09 16.37
CA CYS A 761 7.23 23.26 15.28
C CYS A 761 6.41 24.13 14.31
N SER A 762 6.50 23.81 13.02
CA SER A 762 5.70 24.39 11.96
C SER A 762 5.24 23.31 11.00
N GLY A 763 4.11 23.54 10.34
CA GLY A 763 3.58 22.59 9.38
C GLY A 763 2.31 23.06 8.72
N THR A 764 1.97 22.37 7.65
CA THR A 764 0.83 22.65 6.80
C THR A 764 0.11 21.35 6.47
N ILE A 765 -1.22 21.38 6.56
CA ILE A 765 -2.10 20.24 6.25
C ILE A 765 -3.07 20.68 5.14
N PRO A 766 -3.07 20.03 3.96
CA PRO A 766 -4.03 20.30 2.90
C PRO A 766 -5.45 19.88 3.26
N ILE A 767 -6.42 20.70 2.83
CA ILE A 767 -7.86 20.43 2.87
C ILE A 767 -8.41 20.80 1.50
N GLY A 768 -8.52 19.81 0.61
CA GLY A 768 -8.70 20.08 -0.82
C GLY A 768 -7.56 20.94 -1.36
N GLU A 769 -7.91 22.07 -1.99
CA GLU A 769 -6.95 23.05 -2.51
C GLU A 769 -6.49 24.10 -1.47
N GLU A 770 -7.12 24.14 -0.29
CA GLU A 770 -6.80 25.08 0.78
C GLU A 770 -5.90 24.45 1.86
N LEU A 771 -5.35 25.26 2.76
CA LEU A 771 -4.33 24.82 3.73
C LEU A 771 -4.67 25.26 5.15
N VAL A 772 -4.48 24.35 6.11
CA VAL A 772 -4.30 24.68 7.53
C VAL A 772 -2.82 24.94 7.75
N ASN A 773 -2.45 26.13 8.23
CA ASN A 773 -1.07 26.47 8.55
C ASN A 773 -0.95 26.67 10.06
N MET A 774 0.09 26.09 10.65
CA MET A 774 0.41 26.26 12.07
C MET A 774 1.92 26.39 12.23
N SER A 775 2.33 27.34 13.07
CA SER A 775 3.71 27.55 13.46
C SER A 775 3.71 28.02 14.90
N TRP A 776 4.55 27.42 15.75
CA TRP A 776 4.70 27.86 17.13
C TRP A 776 6.15 27.72 17.60
N ARG A 777 6.55 28.62 18.50
CA ARG A 777 7.86 28.62 19.14
C ARG A 777 7.73 28.91 20.63
N ARG A 778 8.43 28.13 21.44
CA ARG A 778 8.50 28.30 22.89
C ARG A 778 9.76 29.07 23.29
N SER A 779 9.61 30.01 24.21
CA SER A 779 10.70 30.69 24.91
C SER A 779 10.34 30.81 26.39
N GLY A 780 10.96 29.99 27.24
CA GLY A 780 10.59 29.88 28.65
C GLY A 780 9.12 29.48 28.84
N ASN A 781 8.34 30.35 29.49
CA ASN A 781 6.91 30.14 29.76
C ASN A 781 5.98 30.80 28.71
N GLN A 782 6.51 31.24 27.57
CA GLN A 782 5.72 31.84 26.49
C GLN A 782 5.78 30.96 25.23
N ILE A 783 4.62 30.75 24.60
CA ILE A 783 4.48 30.14 23.27
C ILE A 783 3.95 31.22 22.33
N SER A 784 4.77 31.61 21.37
CA SER A 784 4.35 32.48 20.28
C SER A 784 3.90 31.62 19.10
N TYR A 785 2.74 31.90 18.50
CA TYR A 785 2.23 31.09 17.38
C TYR A 785 1.59 31.92 16.26
N SER A 786 1.60 31.37 15.05
CA SER A 786 0.84 31.79 13.88
C SER A 786 -0.04 30.64 13.44
N PHE A 787 -1.30 30.93 13.14
CA PHE A 787 -2.28 29.95 12.69
C PHE A 787 -3.18 30.55 11.62
N LYS A 788 -3.40 29.80 10.53
CA LYS A 788 -4.31 30.16 9.45
C LYS A 788 -5.17 28.95 9.09
N ALA A 789 -6.49 29.11 9.22
CA ALA A 789 -7.46 28.13 8.77
C ALA A 789 -7.94 28.43 7.33
N PRO A 790 -8.39 27.41 6.60
CA PRO A 790 -9.18 27.54 5.37
C PRO A 790 -10.46 28.37 5.55
N GLU A 791 -10.98 28.91 4.46
CA GLU A 791 -12.21 29.68 4.44
C GLU A 791 -13.41 28.81 4.87
N GLY A 792 -14.29 29.38 5.70
CA GLY A 792 -15.49 28.71 6.19
C GLY A 792 -15.27 27.68 7.30
N TYR A 793 -14.03 27.47 7.77
CA TYR A 793 -13.76 26.67 8.96
C TYR A 793 -13.85 27.50 10.25
N GLN A 794 -14.53 26.96 11.25
CA GLN A 794 -14.49 27.46 12.62
C GLN A 794 -13.27 26.89 13.34
N VAL A 795 -12.71 27.66 14.28
CA VAL A 795 -11.51 27.28 15.01
C VAL A 795 -11.81 27.20 16.50
N LYS A 796 -11.51 26.05 17.11
CA LYS A 796 -11.59 25.83 18.56
C LYS A 796 -10.18 25.70 19.12
N PHE A 797 -9.86 26.51 20.13
CA PHE A 797 -8.57 26.42 20.82
C PHE A 797 -8.70 25.66 22.15
N GLU A 798 -7.85 24.65 22.34
CA GLU A 798 -7.70 23.90 23.58
C GLU A 798 -6.35 24.25 24.23
N LYS A 799 -6.41 24.88 25.41
CA LYS A 799 -5.23 25.27 26.17
C LYS A 799 -4.98 24.25 27.29
N LEU A 800 -4.09 23.30 27.05
CA LEU A 800 -3.61 22.30 28.02
C LEU A 800 -2.15 22.55 28.43
N THR A 801 -1.69 23.79 28.31
CA THR A 801 -0.36 24.24 28.72
C THR A 801 -0.47 25.34 29.77
N SER A 802 0.48 25.36 30.71
CA SER A 802 0.63 26.49 31.65
C SER A 802 1.23 27.75 31.00
N ALA A 803 1.77 27.63 29.79
CA ALA A 803 2.43 28.74 29.09
C ALA A 803 1.45 29.86 28.70
N GLN A 804 2.00 31.07 28.58
CA GLN A 804 1.31 32.21 27.98
C GLN A 804 1.32 32.06 26.45
N LEU A 805 0.14 32.10 25.84
CA LEU A 805 -0.01 32.01 24.39
C LEU A 805 -0.04 33.42 23.79
N ASN A 806 0.82 33.69 22.81
CA ASN A 806 0.86 34.95 22.10
C ASN A 806 0.70 34.69 20.59
N GLN A 807 -0.46 35.05 20.03
CA GLN A 807 -0.65 34.95 18.59
C GLN A 807 0.02 36.14 17.91
N PHE A 808 0.78 35.89 16.85
CA PHE A 808 1.28 36.93 15.97
C PHE A 808 0.85 36.64 14.53
N SER A 809 0.69 37.69 13.74
CA SER A 809 0.52 37.60 12.29
C SER A 809 1.90 37.52 11.65
N GLU A 810 2.15 36.46 10.87
CA GLU A 810 3.29 36.40 9.95
C GLU A 810 3.15 37.36 8.77
#